data_AF-A0A3Q3X014-F1
#
_entry.id   AF-A0A3Q3X014-F1
#
_cell.length_a   1.000
_cell.length_b   1.000
_cell.length_c   1.000
_cell.angle_alpha   90.00
_cell.angle_beta   90.00
_cell.angle_gamma   90.00
#
_symmetry.space_group_name_H-M   'P 1'
#
loop_
_entity.id
_entity.type
_entity.pdbx_description
1 polymer ?
#
loop_
_entity_poly.entity_id
_entity_poly.type
_entity_poly.pdbx_seq_one_letter_code
_entity_poly.pdbx_strand_id
1 'polypeptide(L)'
;MAQNGVLCYLDIKSNSRSHHTDLYGEECLIVRRGQPFNIILHLKPGNGEFSPEETSLMFTVETGPLPQEESDTKVSFGIRESTLDTEWSASATNDPSRNTISVTINSSPNAPIGLYSLTLDQEGQNISLGQFILLFNAWCPRDAVYMRSETKRQEYVLARHGQIYRGTYKRINGTPWNFGQFDKGVLDICLMILDSNPKFVSDASKDSSSRRSPIYVTRVLSAMVGVSVGPLWAPVSGMCGQRLLRYTRKPSEGSFIFYCWESAVVMTCGSPPVARALGIPCRVVTNFESAHDADASLMIENVDGNLITILLSFFRFPRNFHVWVESWMTRPDLDSDFDGWQVSDPTPQETSEGVFCCGPAPVLAIHEGELTKKYDAPFIFAEVNADVVDMVRLPNGQLVKFGGSTKSVGRFISTKAVGSDDRRDITHQYKYPEGSKEERQVYKKAKHHNKLRQREEEPGLRLKIKLAKNMTEGSDFEVFAVLTNNGMEAKTCMFLFFATAVGYNGRAGEHCGYASDKVEVPSGEERRLSLKLEYEHYGSVIPSDRLIQLSAITFNKQAVEYYKAEKTIVLDEPEIEIKLLGEAQVNQALTVELTLLNPLPEALQDCSFTMDGVGLTDGKPITRKYANSITTVTEAKASIEFSPSSVGSTMLLVNFNSDKLKRIKSFINVVIKE
;
A
#
# COMPACT_ATOMS: atom_id res chain seq x y z
N MET A 1 -30.62 20.97 13.96
CA MET A 1 -30.48 22.16 14.83
C MET A 1 -31.65 23.10 14.54
N ALA A 2 -32.18 23.81 15.53
CA ALA A 2 -33.31 24.73 15.33
C ALA A 2 -32.79 26.17 15.13
N GLN A 3 -32.82 26.66 13.89
CA GLN A 3 -32.81 28.10 13.60
C GLN A 3 -33.98 28.39 12.64
N ASN A 4 -34.75 29.43 12.95
CA ASN A 4 -35.85 30.01 12.16
C ASN A 4 -37.13 29.19 11.95
N GLY A 5 -37.26 28.00 12.54
CA GLY A 5 -38.56 27.37 12.75
C GLY A 5 -38.98 26.28 11.77
N VAL A 6 -38.05 25.78 10.96
CA VAL A 6 -38.14 24.46 10.34
C VAL A 6 -37.15 23.58 11.08
N LEU A 7 -37.61 22.46 11.67
CA LEU A 7 -36.70 21.48 12.28
C LEU A 7 -36.37 20.43 11.22
N CYS A 8 -35.09 20.35 10.83
CA CYS A 8 -34.60 19.34 9.90
C CYS A 8 -34.01 18.15 10.68
N TYR A 9 -34.44 16.94 10.30
CA TYR A 9 -33.84 15.69 10.73
C TYR A 9 -33.23 14.98 9.51
N LEU A 10 -31.92 14.72 9.56
CA LEU A 10 -31.13 14.20 8.43
C LEU A 10 -31.18 12.67 8.27
N ASP A 11 -32.02 11.98 9.05
CA ASP A 11 -32.19 10.51 9.03
C ASP A 11 -30.87 9.72 8.93
N ILE A 12 -29.90 10.11 9.76
CA ILE A 12 -28.50 9.66 9.67
C ILE A 12 -28.42 8.14 9.70
N LYS A 13 -29.14 7.48 10.60
CA LYS A 13 -29.04 6.02 10.77
C LYS A 13 -29.53 5.24 9.54
N SER A 14 -30.64 5.66 8.94
CA SER A 14 -31.20 5.01 7.75
C SER A 14 -30.32 5.27 6.53
N ASN A 15 -29.93 6.53 6.32
CA ASN A 15 -29.07 6.94 5.22
C ASN A 15 -27.69 6.28 5.32
N SER A 16 -27.06 6.24 6.49
CA SER A 16 -25.73 5.64 6.63
C SER A 16 -25.74 4.14 6.31
N ARG A 17 -26.82 3.42 6.64
CA ARG A 17 -26.97 2.01 6.26
C ARG A 17 -27.15 1.82 4.75
N SER A 18 -27.99 2.64 4.11
CA SER A 18 -28.22 2.55 2.67
C SER A 18 -27.00 2.96 1.85
N HIS A 19 -26.20 3.91 2.35
CA HIS A 19 -25.00 4.41 1.69
C HIS A 19 -23.71 3.66 2.07
N HIS A 20 -23.77 2.61 2.88
CA HIS A 20 -22.59 1.87 3.36
C HIS A 20 -21.55 2.79 4.04
N THR A 21 -22.03 3.64 4.94
CA THR A 21 -21.28 4.63 5.73
C THR A 21 -21.58 4.53 7.23
N ASP A 22 -22.28 3.49 7.67
CA ASP A 22 -22.60 3.20 9.06
C ASP A 22 -21.36 3.00 9.94
N LEU A 23 -20.25 2.53 9.36
CA LEU A 23 -18.98 2.33 10.07
C LEU A 23 -18.32 3.63 10.56
N TYR A 24 -18.67 4.80 10.01
CA TYR A 24 -18.13 6.09 10.46
C TYR A 24 -18.82 6.63 11.73
N GLY A 25 -19.92 6.00 12.16
CA GLY A 25 -20.74 6.46 13.28
C GLY A 25 -21.88 7.41 12.86
N GLU A 26 -22.56 7.98 13.85
CA GLU A 26 -23.81 8.75 13.67
C GLU A 26 -23.66 10.25 14.00
N GLU A 27 -22.42 10.77 14.15
CA GLU A 27 -22.16 12.18 14.52
C GLU A 27 -22.47 13.19 13.39
N CYS A 28 -22.33 12.77 12.12
CA CYS A 28 -22.55 13.59 10.93
C CYS A 28 -23.21 12.73 9.82
N LEU A 29 -24.03 13.34 8.96
CA LEU A 29 -24.56 12.65 7.79
C LEU A 29 -23.43 12.45 6.77
N ILE A 30 -23.12 11.20 6.46
CA ILE A 30 -22.13 10.84 5.43
C ILE A 30 -22.82 10.01 4.38
N VAL A 31 -22.84 10.51 3.14
CA VAL A 31 -23.52 9.89 2.00
C VAL A 31 -22.58 9.78 0.81
N ARG A 32 -22.95 8.95 -0.16
CA ARG A 32 -22.18 8.72 -1.39
C ARG A 32 -22.91 9.31 -2.58
N ARG A 33 -22.18 9.95 -3.48
CA ARG A 33 -22.75 10.65 -4.64
C ARG A 33 -23.52 9.72 -5.58
N GLY A 34 -24.47 10.25 -6.35
CA GLY A 34 -25.25 9.46 -7.31
C GLY A 34 -26.20 8.44 -6.67
N GLN A 35 -26.53 8.60 -5.39
CA GLN A 35 -27.49 7.78 -4.67
C GLN A 35 -28.40 8.67 -3.81
N PRO A 36 -29.71 8.37 -3.73
CA PRO A 36 -30.66 9.19 -3.00
C PRO A 36 -30.54 8.98 -1.48
N PHE A 37 -30.68 10.08 -0.73
CA PHE A 37 -30.78 10.11 0.72
C PHE A 37 -32.01 10.91 1.17
N ASN A 38 -32.52 10.60 2.36
CA ASN A 38 -33.76 11.19 2.87
C ASN A 38 -33.50 12.21 3.97
N ILE A 39 -34.26 13.29 3.97
CA ILE A 39 -34.36 14.23 5.09
C ILE A 39 -35.83 14.41 5.48
N ILE A 40 -36.07 14.75 6.74
CA ILE A 40 -37.40 15.00 7.27
C ILE A 40 -37.46 16.47 7.70
N LEU A 41 -38.36 17.22 7.09
CA LEU A 41 -38.65 18.61 7.44
C LEU A 41 -39.91 18.63 8.30
N HIS A 42 -39.80 19.15 9.52
CA HIS A 42 -40.96 19.44 10.35
C HIS A 42 -41.46 20.85 10.03
N LEU A 43 -42.70 20.93 9.59
CA LEU A 43 -43.38 22.20 9.38
C LEU A 43 -43.84 22.75 10.72
N LYS A 44 -43.84 24.07 10.87
CA LYS A 44 -44.52 24.73 11.99
C LYS A 44 -46.04 24.49 11.89
N PRO A 45 -46.76 24.40 13.02
CA PRO A 45 -48.22 24.43 12.99
C PRO A 45 -48.67 25.85 12.59
N GLY A 46 -49.17 26.01 11.37
CA GLY A 46 -49.69 27.28 10.83
C GLY A 46 -50.56 27.02 9.59
N ASN A 47 -51.71 27.68 9.52
CA ASN A 47 -52.87 27.37 8.68
C ASN A 47 -52.59 27.21 7.17
N GLY A 48 -52.41 25.97 6.72
CA GLY A 48 -52.46 25.57 5.31
C GLY A 48 -51.97 24.15 5.12
N GLU A 49 -52.69 23.32 4.35
CA GLU A 49 -52.13 22.05 3.86
C GLU A 49 -50.90 22.37 3.00
N PHE A 50 -49.74 21.84 3.36
CA PHE A 50 -48.54 21.96 2.52
C PHE A 50 -48.77 21.21 1.21
N SER A 51 -48.96 21.94 0.12
CA SER A 51 -48.95 21.41 -1.24
C SER A 51 -47.53 21.58 -1.82
N PRO A 52 -46.86 20.50 -2.24
CA PRO A 52 -45.55 20.59 -2.92
C PRO A 52 -45.60 21.39 -4.23
N GLU A 53 -46.80 21.54 -4.81
CA GLU A 53 -47.02 22.24 -6.09
C GLU A 53 -47.16 23.76 -5.94
N GLU A 54 -47.65 24.27 -4.81
CA GLU A 54 -47.83 25.73 -4.59
C GLU A 54 -46.69 26.35 -3.78
N THR A 55 -45.94 25.54 -3.02
CA THR A 55 -44.83 26.04 -2.19
C THR A 55 -43.50 25.91 -2.92
N SER A 56 -42.93 27.04 -3.37
CA SER A 56 -41.60 27.09 -3.99
C SER A 56 -40.49 26.83 -2.97
N LEU A 57 -40.19 25.55 -2.72
CA LEU A 57 -39.03 25.13 -1.93
C LEU A 57 -37.83 24.93 -2.85
N MET A 58 -36.79 25.73 -2.64
CA MET A 58 -35.53 25.64 -3.40
C MET A 58 -34.40 25.22 -2.46
N PHE A 59 -33.78 24.07 -2.74
CA PHE A 59 -32.61 23.61 -2.01
C PHE A 59 -31.35 24.15 -2.68
N THR A 60 -30.39 24.57 -1.88
CA THR A 60 -29.05 24.92 -2.35
C THR A 60 -28.01 24.09 -1.61
N VAL A 61 -27.11 23.45 -2.34
CA VAL A 61 -25.97 22.73 -1.80
C VAL A 61 -24.68 23.42 -2.21
N GLU A 62 -23.77 23.61 -1.25
CA GLU A 62 -22.50 24.32 -1.46
C GLU A 62 -21.33 23.54 -0.86
N THR A 63 -20.19 23.50 -1.56
CA THR A 63 -18.92 22.89 -1.12
C THR A 63 -17.73 23.78 -1.47
N GLY A 64 -16.65 23.66 -0.70
CA GLY A 64 -15.44 24.46 -0.86
C GLY A 64 -15.57 25.90 -0.33
N PRO A 65 -14.46 26.66 -0.30
CA PRO A 65 -14.44 28.01 0.28
C PRO A 65 -15.05 29.09 -0.62
N LEU A 66 -15.15 28.83 -1.93
CA LEU A 66 -15.69 29.74 -2.93
C LEU A 66 -16.69 29.00 -3.84
N PRO A 67 -17.91 28.69 -3.36
CA PRO A 67 -18.89 27.94 -4.13
C PRO A 67 -19.39 28.73 -5.36
N GLN A 68 -19.40 28.10 -6.53
CA GLN A 68 -19.82 28.67 -7.81
C GLN A 68 -20.63 27.66 -8.63
N GLU A 69 -21.67 28.13 -9.31
CA GLU A 69 -22.55 27.29 -10.14
C GLU A 69 -21.81 26.74 -11.36
N GLU A 70 -20.96 27.55 -12.00
CA GLU A 70 -20.19 27.17 -13.19
C GLU A 70 -19.17 26.05 -12.91
N SER A 71 -18.87 25.80 -11.64
CA SER A 71 -17.90 24.81 -11.19
C SER A 71 -18.55 23.60 -10.49
N ASP A 72 -19.89 23.52 -10.50
CA ASP A 72 -20.76 22.60 -9.73
C ASP A 72 -20.40 22.47 -8.23
N THR A 73 -19.74 23.48 -7.66
CA THR A 73 -19.49 23.56 -6.23
C THR A 73 -20.64 24.24 -5.49
N LYS A 74 -21.56 24.87 -6.23
CA LYS A 74 -22.87 25.35 -5.77
C LYS A 74 -23.94 24.85 -6.73
N VAL A 75 -25.02 24.26 -6.22
CA VAL A 75 -26.15 23.81 -7.05
C VAL A 75 -27.46 24.11 -6.35
N SER A 76 -28.39 24.75 -7.07
CA SER A 76 -29.74 25.08 -6.60
C SER A 76 -30.78 24.25 -7.35
N PHE A 77 -31.69 23.58 -6.64
CA PHE A 77 -32.70 22.70 -7.24
C PHE A 77 -34.01 22.71 -6.45
N GLY A 78 -35.13 22.68 -7.17
CA GLY A 78 -36.47 22.60 -6.58
C GLY A 78 -36.99 21.18 -6.43
N ILE A 79 -38.17 21.06 -5.82
CA ILE A 79 -38.91 19.79 -5.70
C ILE A 79 -39.51 19.40 -7.05
N ARG A 80 -39.44 18.11 -7.39
CA ARG A 80 -40.03 17.47 -8.57
C ARG A 80 -40.86 16.25 -8.16
N GLU A 81 -41.63 15.68 -9.09
CA GLU A 81 -42.39 14.44 -8.88
C GLU A 81 -41.49 13.25 -8.50
N SER A 82 -40.30 13.17 -9.11
CA SER A 82 -39.32 12.12 -8.86
C SER A 82 -37.89 12.65 -8.96
N THR A 83 -36.96 12.05 -8.20
CA THR A 83 -35.53 12.32 -8.34
C THR A 83 -34.97 11.77 -9.66
N LEU A 84 -33.98 12.46 -10.21
CA LEU A 84 -33.22 12.06 -11.38
C LEU A 84 -31.86 11.50 -10.97
N ASP A 85 -31.39 10.46 -11.66
CA ASP A 85 -30.15 9.75 -11.35
C ASP A 85 -28.88 10.41 -11.93
N THR A 86 -29.01 11.49 -12.72
CA THR A 86 -27.91 12.19 -13.40
C THR A 86 -27.51 13.52 -12.76
N GLU A 87 -28.44 14.17 -12.04
CA GLU A 87 -28.29 15.53 -11.55
C GLU A 87 -28.79 15.68 -10.10
N TRP A 88 -28.47 16.82 -9.49
CA TRP A 88 -29.07 17.19 -8.21
C TRP A 88 -30.57 17.38 -8.36
N SER A 89 -31.35 16.66 -7.56
CA SER A 89 -32.81 16.71 -7.62
C SER A 89 -33.41 16.35 -6.27
N ALA A 90 -34.59 16.90 -5.99
CA ALA A 90 -35.39 16.57 -4.82
C ALA A 90 -36.78 16.10 -5.23
N SER A 91 -37.34 15.15 -4.49
CA SER A 91 -38.76 14.82 -4.51
C SER A 91 -39.28 14.82 -3.08
N ALA A 92 -40.55 15.15 -2.88
CA ALA A 92 -41.14 15.25 -1.56
C ALA A 92 -42.42 14.42 -1.46
N THR A 93 -42.58 13.75 -0.33
CA THR A 93 -43.80 13.07 0.05
C THR A 93 -44.31 13.66 1.36
N ASN A 94 -45.60 14.00 1.38
CA ASN A 94 -46.23 14.56 2.56
C ASN A 94 -46.75 13.43 3.45
N ASP A 95 -46.48 13.50 4.76
CA ASP A 95 -47.18 12.70 5.77
C ASP A 95 -48.10 13.64 6.56
N PRO A 96 -49.39 13.77 6.14
CA PRO A 96 -50.34 14.67 6.77
C PRO A 96 -50.59 14.35 8.25
N SER A 97 -50.33 13.10 8.67
CA SER A 97 -50.58 12.66 10.04
C SER A 97 -49.56 13.18 11.05
N ARG A 98 -48.37 13.62 10.58
CA ARG A 98 -47.24 14.01 11.43
C ARG A 98 -46.78 15.46 11.23
N ASN A 99 -47.43 16.23 10.36
CA ASN A 99 -46.99 17.57 9.96
C ASN A 99 -45.52 17.60 9.49
N THR A 100 -45.13 16.55 8.76
CA THR A 100 -43.76 16.32 8.28
C THR A 100 -43.73 16.10 6.79
N ILE A 101 -42.72 16.67 6.13
CA ILE A 101 -42.40 16.39 4.74
C ILE A 101 -41.16 15.49 4.72
N SER A 102 -41.27 14.33 4.09
CA SER A 102 -40.09 13.51 3.78
C SER A 102 -39.58 13.91 2.39
N VAL A 103 -38.37 14.43 2.34
CA VAL A 103 -37.72 14.86 1.10
C VAL A 103 -36.61 13.87 0.77
N THR A 104 -36.69 13.28 -0.42
CA THR A 104 -35.62 12.46 -0.99
C THR A 104 -34.78 13.33 -1.91
N ILE A 105 -33.49 13.46 -1.60
CA ILE A 105 -32.52 14.24 -2.38
C ILE A 105 -31.58 13.25 -3.08
N ASN A 106 -31.42 13.38 -4.40
CA ASN A 106 -30.38 12.68 -5.14
C ASN A 106 -29.30 13.67 -5.60
N SER A 107 -28.04 13.26 -5.46
CA SER A 107 -26.90 14.03 -5.94
C SER A 107 -26.45 13.56 -7.32
N SER A 108 -25.80 14.43 -8.09
CA SER A 108 -25.18 14.00 -9.35
C SER A 108 -24.06 12.96 -9.08
N PRO A 109 -23.95 11.88 -9.88
CA PRO A 109 -22.80 10.96 -9.82
C PRO A 109 -21.44 11.63 -10.10
N ASN A 110 -21.45 12.84 -10.68
CA ASN A 110 -20.25 13.64 -10.96
C ASN A 110 -20.06 14.79 -9.96
N ALA A 111 -20.81 14.83 -8.86
CA ALA A 111 -20.64 15.85 -7.84
C ALA A 111 -19.21 15.79 -7.25
N PRO A 112 -18.59 16.95 -6.95
CA PRO A 112 -17.38 17.00 -6.15
C PRO A 112 -17.56 16.29 -4.80
N ILE A 113 -16.52 15.62 -4.31
CA ILE A 113 -16.54 15.06 -2.95
C ILE A 113 -16.09 16.10 -1.92
N GLY A 114 -16.57 16.00 -0.69
CA GLY A 114 -16.19 16.89 0.40
C GLY A 114 -17.31 17.19 1.39
N LEU A 115 -17.07 18.17 2.25
CA LEU A 115 -18.08 18.71 3.15
C LEU A 115 -19.02 19.64 2.36
N TYR A 116 -20.32 19.47 2.55
CA TYR A 116 -21.38 20.27 1.95
C TYR A 116 -22.22 20.95 3.02
N SER A 117 -22.65 22.18 2.74
CA SER A 117 -23.76 22.83 3.44
C SER A 117 -25.04 22.70 2.64
N LEU A 118 -26.15 22.41 3.33
CA LEU A 118 -27.49 22.35 2.75
C LEU A 118 -28.33 23.51 3.29
N THR A 119 -28.85 24.33 2.39
CA THR A 119 -29.76 25.43 2.71
C THR A 119 -31.08 25.26 1.94
N LEU A 120 -32.15 25.75 2.54
CA LEU A 120 -33.49 25.78 1.97
C LEU A 120 -33.90 27.24 1.86
N ASP A 121 -34.19 27.68 0.65
CA ASP A 121 -34.90 28.93 0.41
C ASP A 121 -36.40 28.65 0.42
N GLN A 122 -37.08 29.27 1.37
CA GLN A 122 -38.54 29.27 1.49
C GLN A 122 -39.01 30.73 1.40
N GLU A 123 -39.68 31.07 0.29
CA GLU A 123 -40.25 32.40 0.05
C GLU A 123 -39.26 33.58 0.24
N GLY A 124 -37.98 33.37 -0.12
CA GLY A 124 -36.92 34.37 0.00
C GLY A 124 -36.18 34.35 1.34
N GLN A 125 -36.51 33.42 2.25
CA GLN A 125 -35.77 33.18 3.48
C GLN A 125 -34.85 31.96 3.36
N ASN A 126 -33.55 32.19 3.47
CA ASN A 126 -32.55 31.13 3.50
C ASN A 126 -32.43 30.51 4.90
N ILE A 127 -32.79 29.24 5.01
CA ILE A 127 -32.75 28.42 6.23
C ILE A 127 -31.64 27.39 6.09
N SER A 128 -30.68 27.38 7.01
CA SER A 128 -29.64 26.34 7.05
C SER A 128 -30.21 25.04 7.62
N LEU A 129 -30.19 23.97 6.81
CA LEU A 129 -30.70 22.65 7.20
C LEU A 129 -29.62 21.78 7.87
N GLY A 130 -28.34 22.08 7.62
CA GLY A 130 -27.21 21.39 8.22
C GLY A 130 -26.04 21.19 7.25
N GLN A 131 -25.11 20.33 7.65
CA GLN A 131 -23.97 19.93 6.83
C GLN A 131 -23.96 18.41 6.68
N PHE A 132 -23.40 17.93 5.57
CA PHE A 132 -23.20 16.52 5.29
C PHE A 132 -21.92 16.32 4.48
N ILE A 133 -21.34 15.13 4.53
CA ILE A 133 -20.16 14.76 3.74
C ILE A 133 -20.60 13.92 2.56
N LEU A 134 -20.13 14.28 1.36
CA LEU A 134 -20.37 13.54 0.13
C LEU A 134 -19.09 12.82 -0.30
N LEU A 135 -19.17 11.51 -0.47
CA LEU A 135 -18.06 10.63 -0.86
C LEU A 135 -18.25 10.03 -2.27
N PHE A 136 -17.19 9.43 -2.81
CA PHE A 136 -17.29 8.60 -4.01
C PHE A 136 -18.17 7.37 -3.77
N ASN A 137 -18.79 6.87 -4.84
CA ASN A 137 -19.75 5.78 -4.76
C ASN A 137 -19.39 4.57 -5.63
N ALA A 138 -18.71 3.60 -5.04
CA ALA A 138 -18.43 2.32 -5.69
C ALA A 138 -19.70 1.48 -6.00
N TRP A 139 -20.85 1.84 -5.44
CA TRP A 139 -22.13 1.16 -5.66
C TRP A 139 -23.00 1.78 -6.76
N CYS A 140 -22.73 3.03 -7.16
CA CYS A 140 -23.48 3.72 -8.21
C CYS A 140 -22.93 3.37 -9.60
N PRO A 141 -23.70 2.76 -10.51
CA PRO A 141 -23.23 2.40 -11.86
C PRO A 141 -22.76 3.56 -12.74
N ARG A 142 -23.19 4.79 -12.43
CA ARG A 142 -22.83 6.01 -13.16
C ARG A 142 -21.61 6.72 -12.58
N ASP A 143 -21.13 6.30 -11.41
CA ASP A 143 -19.93 6.88 -10.80
C ASP A 143 -18.67 6.31 -11.48
N ALA A 144 -17.68 7.17 -11.69
CA ALA A 144 -16.36 6.81 -12.21
C ALA A 144 -15.65 5.72 -11.40
N VAL A 145 -15.97 5.53 -10.10
CA VAL A 145 -15.37 4.47 -9.28
C VAL A 145 -16.23 3.21 -9.13
N TYR A 146 -17.28 3.07 -9.96
CA TYR A 146 -18.20 1.94 -9.88
C TYR A 146 -17.49 0.59 -9.96
N MET A 147 -17.78 -0.30 -9.00
CA MET A 147 -17.27 -1.65 -8.98
C MET A 147 -18.41 -2.65 -8.87
N ARG A 148 -18.66 -3.39 -9.97
CA ARG A 148 -19.82 -4.30 -10.10
C ARG A 148 -19.87 -5.41 -9.04
N SER A 149 -18.73 -5.91 -8.57
CA SER A 149 -18.66 -7.08 -7.70
C SER A 149 -18.80 -6.69 -6.23
N GLU A 150 -19.86 -7.13 -5.57
CA GLU A 150 -20.09 -6.84 -4.15
C GLU A 150 -18.93 -7.27 -3.25
N THR A 151 -18.43 -8.50 -3.44
CA THR A 151 -17.28 -9.01 -2.68
C THR A 151 -16.03 -8.16 -2.84
N LYS A 152 -15.80 -7.56 -4.02
CA LYS A 152 -14.67 -6.65 -4.24
C LYS A 152 -14.92 -5.29 -3.60
N ARG A 153 -16.16 -4.78 -3.56
CA ARG A 153 -16.51 -3.55 -2.83
C ARG A 153 -16.27 -3.73 -1.34
N GLN A 154 -16.67 -4.87 -0.80
CA GLN A 154 -16.38 -5.25 0.58
C GLN A 154 -14.87 -5.26 0.86
N GLU A 155 -14.06 -5.89 0.01
CA GLU A 155 -12.59 -5.94 0.20
C GLU A 155 -11.87 -4.60 -0.02
N TYR A 156 -12.23 -3.85 -1.06
CA TYR A 156 -11.45 -2.70 -1.52
C TYR A 156 -11.97 -1.36 -1.03
N VAL A 157 -13.13 -1.32 -0.38
CA VAL A 157 -13.68 -0.11 0.26
C VAL A 157 -13.89 -0.32 1.76
N LEU A 158 -14.60 -1.39 2.14
CA LEU A 158 -15.07 -1.59 3.52
C LEU A 158 -14.12 -2.41 4.41
N ALA A 159 -13.22 -3.22 3.85
CA ALA A 159 -12.30 -4.00 4.67
C ALA A 159 -11.33 -3.08 5.41
N ARG A 160 -11.29 -3.23 6.73
CA ARG A 160 -10.49 -2.41 7.66
C ARG A 160 -9.08 -2.93 7.86
N HIS A 161 -8.81 -4.15 7.42
CA HIS A 161 -7.52 -4.81 7.50
C HIS A 161 -7.08 -5.30 6.12
N GLY A 162 -5.78 -5.52 5.96
CA GLY A 162 -5.18 -6.02 4.74
C GLY A 162 -3.86 -6.72 5.03
N GLN A 163 -3.16 -7.07 3.96
CA GLN A 163 -1.83 -7.66 4.04
C GLN A 163 -0.88 -7.00 3.06
N ILE A 164 0.37 -6.87 3.48
CA ILE A 164 1.47 -6.37 2.66
C ILE A 164 2.48 -7.49 2.53
N TYR A 165 2.81 -7.84 1.30
CA TYR A 165 3.77 -8.90 1.04
C TYR A 165 5.18 -8.34 1.11
N ARG A 166 6.08 -9.04 1.79
CA ARG A 166 7.49 -8.68 2.01
C ARG A 166 8.38 -9.92 1.82
N GLY A 167 9.69 -9.72 1.94
CA GLY A 167 10.69 -10.78 1.83
C GLY A 167 11.30 -10.83 0.43
N THR A 168 11.42 -12.03 -0.14
CA THR A 168 11.96 -12.25 -1.50
C THR A 168 10.94 -12.98 -2.35
N TYR A 169 11.11 -12.94 -3.67
CA TYR A 169 10.21 -13.64 -4.60
C TYR A 169 10.11 -15.17 -4.38
N LYS A 170 11.05 -15.77 -3.63
CA LYS A 170 11.05 -17.21 -3.29
C LYS A 170 10.47 -17.52 -1.91
N ARG A 171 10.46 -16.52 -1.02
CA ARG A 171 9.91 -16.62 0.34
C ARG A 171 9.14 -15.33 0.62
N ILE A 172 7.87 -15.36 0.26
CA ILE A 172 6.96 -14.22 0.36
C ILE A 172 6.18 -14.36 1.66
N ASN A 173 6.33 -13.39 2.56
CA ASN A 173 5.59 -13.36 3.83
C ASN A 173 4.57 -12.22 3.80
N GLY A 174 3.33 -12.53 4.20
CA GLY A 174 2.27 -11.54 4.39
C GLY A 174 2.38 -10.88 5.76
N THR A 175 2.64 -9.58 5.78
CA THR A 175 2.57 -8.78 7.00
C THR A 175 1.16 -8.20 7.12
N PRO A 176 0.41 -8.51 8.18
CA PRO A 176 -0.93 -7.95 8.37
C PRO A 176 -0.85 -6.44 8.62
N TRP A 177 -1.84 -5.70 8.13
CA TRP A 177 -1.90 -4.25 8.17
C TRP A 177 -3.31 -3.77 8.53
N ASN A 178 -3.42 -2.86 9.49
CA ASN A 178 -4.68 -2.23 9.85
C ASN A 178 -4.82 -0.89 9.11
N PHE A 179 -5.86 -0.76 8.28
CA PHE A 179 -6.15 0.47 7.56
C PHE A 179 -6.96 1.47 8.40
N GLY A 180 -7.82 1.02 9.31
CA GLY A 180 -8.55 1.89 10.25
C GLY A 180 -9.30 3.08 9.62
N GLN A 181 -9.73 3.00 8.36
CA GLN A 181 -10.27 4.14 7.61
C GLN A 181 -11.58 4.73 8.18
N PHE A 182 -12.27 3.97 9.03
CA PHE A 182 -13.51 4.36 9.71
C PHE A 182 -13.30 4.79 11.17
N ASP A 183 -12.06 4.85 11.63
CA ASP A 183 -11.77 5.26 12.99
C ASP A 183 -12.07 6.76 13.16
N LYS A 184 -12.49 7.15 14.38
CA LYS A 184 -12.98 8.50 14.65
C LYS A 184 -11.94 9.57 14.28
N GLY A 185 -12.35 10.55 13.46
CA GLY A 185 -11.53 11.66 13.00
C GLY A 185 -10.63 11.36 11.78
N VAL A 186 -10.56 10.11 11.32
CA VAL A 186 -9.75 9.76 10.13
C VAL A 186 -10.33 10.39 8.87
N LEU A 187 -11.65 10.34 8.69
CA LEU A 187 -12.31 10.96 7.54
C LEU A 187 -12.06 12.47 7.48
N ASP A 188 -12.15 13.16 8.63
CA ASP A 188 -11.88 14.59 8.71
C ASP A 188 -10.46 14.91 8.27
N ILE A 189 -9.49 14.10 8.67
CA ILE A 189 -8.10 14.24 8.24
C ILE A 189 -7.94 13.97 6.75
N CYS A 190 -8.65 12.98 6.20
CA CYS A 190 -8.65 12.73 4.75
C CYS A 190 -9.13 13.96 3.98
N LEU A 191 -10.16 14.64 4.46
CA LEU A 191 -10.65 15.89 3.88
C LEU A 191 -9.64 17.04 4.08
N MET A 192 -9.04 17.17 5.27
CA MET A 192 -7.99 18.17 5.54
C MET A 192 -6.77 18.00 4.65
N ILE A 193 -6.40 16.78 4.28
CA ILE A 193 -5.30 16.50 3.34
C ILE A 193 -5.61 17.12 1.97
N LEU A 194 -6.86 17.03 1.51
CA LEU A 194 -7.30 17.67 0.27
C LEU A 194 -7.25 19.20 0.41
N ASP A 195 -7.64 19.76 1.54
CA ASP A 195 -7.60 21.22 1.78
C ASP A 195 -6.17 21.77 2.01
N SER A 196 -5.19 20.91 2.25
CA SER A 196 -3.80 21.31 2.52
C SER A 196 -2.88 21.16 1.30
N ASN A 197 -3.42 20.71 0.16
CA ASN A 197 -2.59 20.39 -1.00
C ASN A 197 -2.15 21.65 -1.77
N PRO A 198 -0.97 21.65 -2.43
CA PRO A 198 -0.46 22.83 -3.14
C PRO A 198 -1.41 23.42 -4.19
N LYS A 199 -2.24 22.59 -4.84
CA LYS A 199 -3.22 23.05 -5.83
C LYS A 199 -4.38 23.80 -5.17
N PHE A 200 -4.82 23.36 -3.98
CA PHE A 200 -5.81 24.10 -3.19
C PHE A 200 -5.27 25.45 -2.72
N VAL A 201 -4.02 25.49 -2.25
CA VAL A 201 -3.37 26.75 -1.83
C VAL A 201 -3.24 27.73 -3.01
N SER A 202 -2.97 27.22 -4.21
CA SER A 202 -2.88 28.04 -5.43
C SER A 202 -4.24 28.51 -5.95
N ASP A 203 -5.25 27.64 -5.97
CA ASP A 203 -6.59 27.93 -6.47
C ASP A 203 -7.61 26.99 -5.84
N ALA A 204 -8.18 27.43 -4.71
CA ALA A 204 -9.08 26.62 -3.91
C ALA A 204 -10.43 26.32 -4.60
N SER A 205 -10.90 27.22 -5.47
CA SER A 205 -12.14 27.01 -6.23
C SER A 205 -11.94 25.90 -7.25
N LYS A 206 -10.87 25.99 -8.04
CA LYS A 206 -10.53 24.98 -9.05
C LYS A 206 -10.22 23.62 -8.43
N ASP A 207 -9.49 23.59 -7.31
CA ASP A 207 -9.24 22.34 -6.58
C ASP A 207 -10.54 21.69 -6.11
N SER A 208 -11.41 22.46 -5.45
CA SER A 208 -12.71 21.97 -4.95
C SER A 208 -13.57 21.41 -6.08
N SER A 209 -13.63 22.09 -7.23
CA SER A 209 -14.34 21.58 -8.41
C SER A 209 -13.71 20.30 -8.98
N SER A 210 -12.38 20.22 -9.00
CA SER A 210 -11.62 19.08 -9.54
C SER A 210 -11.74 17.81 -8.70
N ARG A 211 -12.13 17.92 -7.41
CA ARG A 211 -12.40 16.79 -6.52
C ARG A 211 -13.53 15.87 -7.01
N ARG A 212 -14.29 16.26 -8.03
CA ARG A 212 -15.22 15.35 -8.73
C ARG A 212 -14.54 14.17 -9.41
N SER A 213 -13.26 14.31 -9.76
CA SER A 213 -12.52 13.32 -10.54
C SER A 213 -11.68 12.42 -9.61
N PRO A 214 -11.89 11.09 -9.61
CA PRO A 214 -11.05 10.18 -8.84
C PRO A 214 -9.59 10.20 -9.35
N ILE A 215 -9.35 10.53 -10.62
CA ILE A 215 -8.01 10.69 -11.20
C ILE A 215 -7.29 11.84 -10.49
N TYR A 216 -7.97 12.99 -10.37
CA TYR A 216 -7.42 14.17 -9.69
C TYR A 216 -7.13 13.89 -8.22
N VAL A 217 -8.12 13.34 -7.51
CA VAL A 217 -8.00 13.02 -6.09
C VAL A 217 -6.85 12.04 -5.85
N THR A 218 -6.77 10.96 -6.63
CA THR A 218 -5.69 9.95 -6.49
C THR A 218 -4.31 10.57 -6.73
N ARG A 219 -4.17 11.45 -7.73
CA ARG A 219 -2.91 12.18 -7.97
C ARG A 219 -2.54 13.10 -6.81
N VAL A 220 -3.51 13.84 -6.24
CA VAL A 220 -3.30 14.67 -5.04
C VAL A 220 -2.86 13.79 -3.86
N LEU A 221 -3.52 12.64 -3.66
CA LEU A 221 -3.15 11.70 -2.60
C LEU A 221 -1.72 11.18 -2.78
N SER A 222 -1.31 10.82 -4.00
CA SER A 222 0.06 10.35 -4.25
C SER A 222 1.11 11.40 -3.86
N ALA A 223 0.82 12.69 -4.09
CA ALA A 223 1.71 13.79 -3.72
C ALA A 223 1.70 14.08 -2.21
N MET A 224 0.51 14.10 -1.60
CA MET A 224 0.33 14.53 -0.22
C MET A 224 0.70 13.45 0.79
N VAL A 225 0.59 12.18 0.40
CA VAL A 225 0.87 11.08 1.32
C VAL A 225 2.35 11.04 1.73
N GLY A 226 3.24 11.40 0.80
CA GLY A 226 4.67 11.53 1.05
C GLY A 226 5.07 12.70 1.97
N VAL A 227 4.29 13.79 1.97
CA VAL A 227 4.63 15.05 2.66
C VAL A 227 3.88 15.21 3.99
N SER A 228 2.63 14.75 4.07
CA SER A 228 1.72 15.04 5.19
C SER A 228 1.23 13.79 5.93
N VAL A 229 1.23 12.61 5.31
CA VAL A 229 0.56 11.41 5.84
C VAL A 229 1.54 10.42 6.49
N GLY A 230 2.79 10.37 6.03
CA GLY A 230 3.86 9.54 6.64
C GLY A 230 3.94 9.64 8.17
N PRO A 231 3.86 10.83 8.78
CA PRO A 231 3.84 10.98 10.24
C PRO A 231 2.54 10.51 10.91
N LEU A 232 1.38 10.63 10.26
CA LEU A 232 0.05 10.29 10.79
C LEU A 232 -0.21 8.78 10.89
N TRP A 233 0.50 7.99 10.08
CA TRP A 233 0.32 6.54 9.97
C TRP A 233 1.57 5.74 10.35
N ALA A 234 2.51 6.40 11.03
CA ALA A 234 3.76 5.79 11.48
C ALA A 234 3.51 4.63 12.47
N PRO A 235 4.26 3.52 12.34
CA PRO A 235 4.12 2.37 13.23
C PRO A 235 4.58 2.73 14.64
N VAL A 236 3.70 2.57 15.63
CA VAL A 236 4.05 2.71 17.04
C VAL A 236 4.55 1.36 17.55
N SER A 237 5.78 1.33 18.10
CA SER A 237 6.39 0.13 18.71
C SER A 237 6.38 -1.10 17.80
N GLY A 238 6.58 -0.91 16.48
CA GLY A 238 6.62 -2.02 15.52
C GLY A 238 5.25 -2.58 15.13
N MET A 239 4.16 -2.20 15.79
CA MET A 239 2.81 -2.50 15.34
C MET A 239 2.45 -1.66 14.12
N CYS A 240 1.82 -2.30 13.15
CA CYS A 240 1.11 -1.58 12.12
C CYS A 240 -0.25 -1.16 12.71
N GLY A 241 -0.45 0.12 12.96
CA GLY A 241 -1.68 0.64 13.55
C GLY A 241 -1.53 2.11 13.93
N GLN A 242 -2.62 2.86 13.79
CA GLN A 242 -2.68 4.32 13.90
C GLN A 242 -2.20 4.87 15.25
N ARG A 243 -1.45 5.97 15.19
CA ARG A 243 -1.83 7.15 15.98
C ARG A 243 -1.88 8.34 15.04
N LEU A 244 -3.06 8.94 14.92
CA LEU A 244 -3.16 10.39 14.77
C LEU A 244 -2.18 11.02 15.76
N LEU A 245 -1.01 11.46 15.29
CA LEU A 245 -0.35 12.57 15.94
C LEU A 245 -1.38 13.69 15.88
N ARG A 246 -1.99 13.99 17.04
CA ARG A 246 -3.00 15.04 17.19
C ARG A 246 -2.52 16.29 16.47
N TYR A 247 -3.04 16.53 15.26
CA TYR A 247 -2.91 17.79 14.56
C TYR A 247 -3.94 18.76 15.17
N THR A 248 -3.82 18.99 16.48
CA THR A 248 -4.47 20.10 17.18
C THR A 248 -3.40 21.14 17.52
N ARG A 249 -2.65 21.60 16.52
CA ARG A 249 -2.04 22.94 16.48
C ARG A 249 -1.37 23.17 15.13
N LYS A 250 -1.55 24.42 14.67
CA LYS A 250 -1.14 25.06 13.42
C LYS A 250 0.01 24.40 12.62
N PRO A 251 -0.04 24.47 11.27
CA PRO A 251 1.11 24.22 10.42
C PRO A 251 2.10 25.38 10.57
N SER A 252 2.84 25.40 11.68
CA SER A 252 3.94 26.32 11.88
C SER A 252 5.12 25.53 12.43
N GLU A 253 6.16 25.46 11.60
CA GLU A 253 7.53 25.03 11.91
C GLU A 253 7.72 23.55 12.26
N GLY A 254 8.13 22.78 11.24
CA GLY A 254 8.71 21.45 11.44
C GLY A 254 8.38 20.48 10.32
N SER A 255 9.03 20.64 9.16
CA SER A 255 9.10 19.60 8.15
C SER A 255 9.86 18.40 8.73
N PHE A 256 9.18 17.47 9.39
CA PHE A 256 9.75 16.17 9.69
C PHE A 256 9.76 15.34 8.40
N ILE A 257 10.72 15.63 7.51
CA ILE A 257 11.04 14.74 6.40
C ILE A 257 11.72 13.53 7.03
N PHE A 258 10.95 12.46 7.25
CA PHE A 258 11.52 11.18 7.64
C PHE A 258 12.26 10.57 6.44
N TYR A 259 13.56 10.82 6.33
CA TYR A 259 14.46 10.14 5.39
C TYR A 259 14.76 8.68 5.80
N CYS A 260 13.80 7.98 6.40
CA CYS A 260 13.88 6.55 6.66
C CYS A 260 12.92 5.81 5.75
N TRP A 261 13.39 4.78 5.07
CA TRP A 261 12.69 4.00 4.05
C TRP A 261 11.46 3.24 4.58
N GLU A 262 11.38 2.99 5.89
CA GLU A 262 10.16 2.48 6.52
C GLU A 262 9.01 3.43 6.32
N SER A 263 9.31 4.73 6.24
CA SER A 263 8.36 5.77 5.86
C SER A 263 7.84 5.54 4.45
N ALA A 264 8.56 4.94 3.50
CA ALA A 264 8.03 4.69 2.14
C ALA A 264 6.94 3.62 2.10
N VAL A 265 7.15 2.51 2.82
CA VAL A 265 6.13 1.47 2.97
C VAL A 265 4.96 2.02 3.79
N VAL A 266 5.22 2.78 4.85
CA VAL A 266 4.19 3.42 5.68
C VAL A 266 3.41 4.48 4.90
N MET A 267 4.07 5.33 4.12
CA MET A 267 3.46 6.33 3.24
C MET A 267 2.57 5.60 2.23
N THR A 268 3.12 4.61 1.52
CA THR A 268 2.33 3.81 0.58
C THR A 268 1.14 3.14 1.22
N CYS A 269 1.29 2.54 2.39
CA CYS A 269 0.21 1.86 3.10
C CYS A 269 -0.74 2.81 3.84
N GLY A 270 -0.40 4.10 3.93
CA GLY A 270 -1.27 5.19 4.38
C GLY A 270 -2.18 5.74 3.27
N SER A 271 -1.87 5.47 1.99
CA SER A 271 -2.74 5.90 0.87
C SER A 271 -4.04 5.09 0.70
N PRO A 272 -4.10 3.75 0.89
CA PRO A 272 -5.36 3.01 0.85
C PRO A 272 -6.36 3.46 1.91
N PRO A 273 -6.01 3.68 3.19
CA PRO A 273 -6.94 4.24 4.17
C PRO A 273 -7.62 5.51 3.69
N VAL A 274 -6.85 6.46 3.12
CA VAL A 274 -7.40 7.73 2.63
C VAL A 274 -8.28 7.51 1.40
N ALA A 275 -7.82 6.74 0.40
CA ALA A 275 -8.62 6.44 -0.79
C ALA A 275 -9.92 5.72 -0.45
N ARG A 276 -9.85 4.69 0.43
CA ARG A 276 -11.00 3.93 0.93
C ARG A 276 -11.95 4.79 1.74
N ALA A 277 -11.41 5.66 2.62
CA ALA A 277 -12.21 6.61 3.39
C ALA A 277 -12.99 7.58 2.49
N LEU A 278 -12.40 7.98 1.36
CA LEU A 278 -13.06 8.85 0.38
C LEU A 278 -14.02 8.08 -0.56
N GLY A 279 -14.04 6.74 -0.49
CA GLY A 279 -14.91 5.87 -1.28
C GLY A 279 -14.32 5.37 -2.60
N ILE A 280 -13.02 5.57 -2.84
CA ILE A 280 -12.31 5.04 -4.01
C ILE A 280 -11.84 3.61 -3.69
N PRO A 281 -12.27 2.57 -4.44
CA PRO A 281 -11.79 1.21 -4.21
C PRO A 281 -10.28 1.12 -4.45
N CYS A 282 -9.53 0.67 -3.45
CA CYS A 282 -8.07 0.70 -3.47
C CYS A 282 -7.45 -0.55 -2.87
N ARG A 283 -6.34 -1.03 -3.45
CA ARG A 283 -5.55 -2.18 -2.96
C ARG A 283 -4.05 -1.88 -2.94
N VAL A 284 -3.35 -2.50 -2.00
CA VAL A 284 -1.88 -2.45 -1.92
C VAL A 284 -1.28 -3.53 -2.81
N VAL A 285 -0.20 -3.20 -3.51
CA VAL A 285 0.51 -4.11 -4.42
C VAL A 285 2.00 -4.11 -4.08
N THR A 286 2.57 -5.31 -3.96
CA THR A 286 4.02 -5.52 -3.81
C THR A 286 4.60 -6.05 -5.11
N ASN A 287 5.63 -5.41 -5.64
CA ASN A 287 6.48 -5.90 -6.72
C ASN A 287 7.82 -6.40 -6.17
N PHE A 288 8.17 -7.67 -6.41
CA PHE A 288 9.49 -8.18 -6.00
C PHE A 288 10.53 -7.95 -7.08
N GLU A 289 11.77 -7.68 -6.68
CA GLU A 289 12.87 -7.32 -7.58
C GLU A 289 12.49 -6.08 -8.43
N SER A 290 11.96 -5.03 -7.79
CA SER A 290 11.54 -3.82 -8.50
C SER A 290 12.76 -3.05 -8.99
N ALA A 291 12.77 -2.73 -10.28
CA ALA A 291 13.80 -1.88 -10.86
C ALA A 291 13.67 -0.47 -10.31
N HIS A 292 14.72 0.05 -9.70
CA HIS A 292 14.73 1.40 -9.14
C HIS A 292 15.90 2.17 -9.71
N ASP A 293 15.69 2.87 -10.82
CA ASP A 293 16.60 3.89 -11.32
C ASP A 293 15.83 5.16 -11.71
N ALA A 294 16.47 6.30 -11.51
CA ALA A 294 15.85 7.62 -11.40
C ALA A 294 15.54 8.30 -12.76
N ASP A 295 15.45 7.51 -13.84
CA ASP A 295 15.40 8.05 -15.20
C ASP A 295 14.44 7.30 -16.14
N ALA A 296 13.59 6.42 -15.59
CA ALA A 296 12.74 5.50 -16.36
C ALA A 296 13.55 4.66 -17.37
N SER A 297 14.85 4.43 -17.11
CA SER A 297 15.67 3.58 -17.95
C SER A 297 15.19 2.15 -17.89
N LEU A 298 15.06 1.57 -19.07
CA LEU A 298 14.74 0.16 -19.27
C LEU A 298 15.98 -0.74 -19.15
N MET A 299 17.11 -0.17 -18.75
CA MET A 299 18.39 -0.84 -18.55
C MET A 299 19.07 -0.28 -17.30
N ILE A 300 19.21 -1.10 -16.28
CA ILE A 300 19.97 -0.80 -15.07
C ILE A 300 21.40 -1.29 -15.31
N GLU A 301 22.34 -0.36 -15.42
CA GLU A 301 23.77 -0.67 -15.58
C GLU A 301 24.48 -0.58 -14.21
N ASN A 302 24.75 -1.74 -13.61
CA ASN A 302 25.56 -1.80 -12.40
C ASN A 302 27.03 -1.79 -12.78
N VAL A 303 27.73 -0.67 -12.57
CA VAL A 303 29.17 -0.56 -12.80
C VAL A 303 29.91 -0.74 -11.49
N ASP A 304 30.44 -1.93 -11.28
CA ASP A 304 31.33 -2.20 -10.16
C ASP A 304 32.74 -1.61 -10.45
N GLY A 305 33.39 -1.11 -9.39
CA GLY A 305 34.76 -0.56 -9.45
C GLY A 305 35.83 -1.62 -9.80
N ASN A 306 37.10 -1.30 -9.54
CA ASN A 306 38.21 -2.21 -9.79
C ASN A 306 38.05 -3.53 -8.98
N LEU A 307 38.69 -4.66 -9.34
CA LEU A 307 38.49 -5.95 -8.65
C LEU A 307 38.65 -5.90 -7.12
N ILE A 308 39.49 -5.00 -6.62
CA ILE A 308 39.70 -4.77 -5.19
C ILE A 308 38.54 -3.96 -4.58
N THR A 309 37.94 -3.06 -5.34
CA THR A 309 36.69 -2.37 -5.00
C THR A 309 35.50 -3.33 -5.06
N ILE A 310 35.48 -4.31 -5.96
CA ILE A 310 34.52 -5.43 -5.91
C ILE A 310 34.67 -6.19 -4.58
N LEU A 311 35.91 -6.49 -4.15
CA LEU A 311 36.17 -7.17 -2.88
C LEU A 311 35.86 -6.33 -1.63
N LEU A 312 35.88 -5.00 -1.72
CA LEU A 312 35.80 -4.06 -0.59
C LEU A 312 34.56 -3.14 -0.61
N SER A 313 33.76 -3.17 -1.67
CA SER A 313 32.70 -2.19 -1.93
C SER A 313 31.64 -2.81 -2.84
N PHE A 314 30.69 -3.54 -2.26
CA PHE A 314 29.50 -3.94 -2.99
C PHE A 314 28.43 -2.84 -2.91
N PHE A 315 28.20 -2.19 -4.06
CA PHE A 315 27.36 -1.01 -4.29
C PHE A 315 25.87 -1.35 -4.51
N ARG A 316 25.05 -0.29 -4.45
CA ARG A 316 23.57 -0.20 -4.50
C ARG A 316 22.89 -1.29 -5.34
N PHE A 317 21.98 -2.02 -4.72
CA PHE A 317 21.17 -3.07 -5.35
C PHE A 317 19.74 -2.59 -5.67
N PRO A 318 19.10 -3.11 -6.75
CA PRO A 318 17.67 -2.96 -6.92
C PRO A 318 16.94 -3.49 -5.68
N ARG A 319 15.81 -2.86 -5.32
CA ARG A 319 15.09 -3.19 -4.07
C ARG A 319 14.60 -4.64 -4.13
N ASN A 320 14.72 -5.38 -3.02
CA ASN A 320 14.21 -6.75 -2.92
C ASN A 320 12.70 -6.81 -3.20
N PHE A 321 11.98 -5.78 -2.77
CA PHE A 321 10.61 -5.50 -3.17
C PHE A 321 10.32 -4.01 -3.09
N HIS A 322 9.30 -3.57 -3.82
CA HIS A 322 8.72 -2.24 -3.76
C HIS A 322 7.21 -2.34 -3.63
N VAL A 323 6.58 -1.34 -3.02
CA VAL A 323 5.14 -1.35 -2.74
C VAL A 323 4.56 -0.07 -3.32
N TRP A 324 3.42 -0.20 -4.00
CA TRP A 324 2.58 0.91 -4.46
C TRP A 324 1.10 0.59 -4.21
N VAL A 325 0.19 1.44 -4.70
CA VAL A 325 -1.25 1.19 -4.65
C VAL A 325 -1.89 1.18 -6.02
N GLU A 326 -3.00 0.46 -6.12
CA GLU A 326 -3.89 0.52 -7.28
C GLU A 326 -5.27 0.99 -6.86
N SER A 327 -5.79 1.99 -7.57
CA SER A 327 -7.15 2.51 -7.40
C SER A 327 -8.02 2.16 -8.59
N TRP A 328 -9.27 1.76 -8.34
CA TRP A 328 -10.22 1.40 -9.39
C TRP A 328 -11.03 2.62 -9.83
N MET A 329 -10.92 3.00 -11.10
CA MET A 329 -11.69 4.10 -11.68
C MET A 329 -11.75 4.03 -13.21
N THR A 330 -12.67 4.78 -13.81
CA THR A 330 -12.68 5.06 -15.24
C THR A 330 -11.66 6.16 -15.61
N ARG A 331 -11.26 6.18 -16.89
CA ARG A 331 -10.29 7.10 -17.46
C ARG A 331 -10.89 7.89 -18.62
N PRO A 332 -11.85 8.81 -18.36
CA PRO A 332 -12.46 9.63 -19.41
C PRO A 332 -11.47 10.58 -20.11
N ASP A 333 -10.28 10.78 -19.55
CA ASP A 333 -9.17 11.49 -20.18
C ASP A 333 -8.38 10.64 -21.19
N LEU A 334 -8.63 9.32 -21.23
CA LEU A 334 -8.06 8.34 -22.15
C LEU A 334 -9.18 7.57 -22.89
N ASP A 335 -8.79 6.57 -23.67
CA ASP A 335 -9.73 5.63 -24.30
C ASP A 335 -10.37 4.71 -23.23
N SER A 336 -11.62 4.29 -23.45
CA SER A 336 -12.39 3.47 -22.50
C SER A 336 -11.75 2.13 -22.14
N ASP A 337 -10.83 1.64 -22.98
CA ASP A 337 -10.10 0.39 -22.72
C ASP A 337 -9.16 0.51 -21.50
N PHE A 338 -8.79 1.74 -21.10
CA PHE A 338 -7.90 2.00 -19.96
C PHE A 338 -8.63 2.15 -18.61
N ASP A 339 -9.92 1.89 -18.57
CA ASP A 339 -10.70 1.81 -17.34
C ASP A 339 -10.23 0.65 -16.44
N GLY A 340 -10.44 0.79 -15.13
CA GLY A 340 -10.14 -0.26 -14.14
C GLY A 340 -9.01 0.14 -13.19
N TRP A 341 -8.05 -0.76 -12.98
CA TRP A 341 -6.97 -0.54 -12.02
C TRP A 341 -5.94 0.47 -12.52
N GLN A 342 -5.69 1.48 -11.70
CA GLN A 342 -4.72 2.55 -11.95
C GLN A 342 -3.63 2.54 -10.87
N VAL A 343 -2.38 2.43 -11.28
CA VAL A 343 -1.20 2.43 -10.41
C VAL A 343 -0.90 3.84 -9.92
N SER A 344 -0.69 4.00 -8.63
CA SER A 344 -0.15 5.22 -8.04
C SER A 344 0.89 4.88 -7.01
N ASP A 345 2.03 5.56 -7.08
CA ASP A 345 3.12 5.38 -6.13
C ASP A 345 3.33 6.67 -5.34
N PRO A 346 2.97 6.69 -4.04
CA PRO A 346 3.21 7.82 -3.16
C PRO A 346 4.65 7.87 -2.62
N THR A 347 5.50 6.91 -2.98
CA THR A 347 6.93 6.97 -2.64
C THR A 347 7.59 8.08 -3.46
N PRO A 348 8.26 9.06 -2.82
CA PRO A 348 8.91 10.15 -3.54
C PRO A 348 10.17 9.63 -4.26
N GLN A 349 9.99 9.05 -5.44
CA GLN A 349 11.05 8.52 -6.29
C GLN A 349 11.37 9.53 -7.39
N GLU A 350 10.38 9.85 -8.21
CA GLU A 350 10.49 10.79 -9.33
C GLU A 350 9.56 11.97 -9.17
N THR A 351 9.95 13.09 -9.78
CA THR A 351 9.08 14.25 -9.91
C THR A 351 8.28 14.17 -11.20
N SER A 352 6.96 14.20 -11.11
CA SER A 352 6.06 14.42 -12.22
C SER A 352 5.64 15.90 -12.20
N GLU A 353 5.93 16.64 -13.28
CA GLU A 353 5.63 18.08 -13.39
C GLU A 353 6.23 18.93 -12.24
N GLY A 354 7.42 18.56 -11.76
CA GLY A 354 8.12 19.25 -10.67
C GLY A 354 7.62 18.94 -9.26
N VAL A 355 6.69 17.99 -9.11
CA VAL A 355 6.16 17.53 -7.81
C VAL A 355 6.44 16.05 -7.64
N PHE A 356 6.90 15.62 -6.46
CA PHE A 356 7.05 14.21 -6.12
C PHE A 356 5.67 13.54 -6.04
N CYS A 357 5.25 12.93 -7.15
CA CYS A 357 4.02 12.18 -7.28
C CYS A 357 4.12 11.25 -8.48
N CYS A 358 3.44 10.11 -8.44
CA CYS A 358 3.45 9.12 -9.51
C CYS A 358 2.06 8.53 -9.72
N GLY A 359 1.59 8.55 -10.96
CA GLY A 359 0.29 8.05 -11.38
C GLY A 359 -0.84 9.11 -11.32
N PRO A 360 -2.10 8.70 -11.54
CA PRO A 360 -2.55 7.33 -11.79
C PRO A 360 -2.27 6.81 -13.22
N ALA A 361 -1.58 5.68 -13.35
CA ALA A 361 -1.27 5.03 -14.63
C ALA A 361 -2.14 3.79 -14.85
N PRO A 362 -2.79 3.58 -16.01
CA PRO A 362 -3.56 2.36 -16.23
C PRO A 362 -2.66 1.13 -16.20
N VAL A 363 -3.01 0.10 -15.41
CA VAL A 363 -2.28 -1.18 -15.40
C VAL A 363 -2.22 -1.77 -16.81
N LEU A 364 -3.30 -1.62 -17.60
CA LEU A 364 -3.32 -2.04 -19.00
C LEU A 364 -2.30 -1.30 -19.87
N ALA A 365 -2.05 -0.01 -19.62
CA ALA A 365 -1.03 0.73 -20.37
C ALA A 365 0.37 0.18 -20.08
N ILE A 366 0.63 -0.25 -18.84
CA ILE A 366 1.88 -0.91 -18.46
C ILE A 366 1.99 -2.29 -19.14
N HIS A 367 0.90 -3.08 -19.12
CA HIS A 367 0.83 -4.38 -19.78
C HIS A 367 1.12 -4.32 -21.28
N GLU A 368 0.53 -3.33 -21.97
CA GLU A 368 0.61 -3.16 -23.42
C GLU A 368 1.78 -2.28 -23.89
N GLY A 369 2.62 -1.77 -22.96
CA GLY A 369 3.72 -0.87 -23.27
C GLY A 369 3.29 0.46 -23.90
N GLU A 370 2.11 0.97 -23.54
CA GLU A 370 1.55 2.25 -24.00
C GLU A 370 2.10 3.44 -23.19
N LEU A 371 3.41 3.67 -23.32
CA LEU A 371 4.16 4.60 -22.44
C LEU A 371 3.82 6.09 -22.65
N THR A 372 3.06 6.43 -23.69
CA THR A 372 2.61 7.82 -23.94
C THR A 372 1.35 8.17 -23.17
N LYS A 373 0.65 7.17 -22.58
CA LYS A 373 -0.57 7.38 -21.84
C LYS A 373 -0.24 8.01 -20.49
N LYS A 374 -1.03 9.02 -20.11
CA LYS A 374 -0.90 9.66 -18.80
C LYS A 374 -1.42 8.70 -17.71
N TYR A 375 -0.83 8.66 -16.52
CA TYR A 375 0.31 9.43 -16.02
C TYR A 375 1.51 8.52 -15.78
N ASP A 376 2.73 9.03 -15.90
CA ASP A 376 3.97 8.40 -15.41
C ASP A 376 4.21 6.93 -15.86
N ALA A 377 3.57 6.50 -16.95
CA ALA A 377 3.66 5.14 -17.48
C ALA A 377 5.09 4.67 -17.80
N PRO A 378 6.01 5.50 -18.35
CA PRO A 378 7.39 5.08 -18.59
C PRO A 378 8.11 4.62 -17.32
N PHE A 379 7.93 5.36 -16.22
CA PHE A 379 8.58 5.07 -14.94
C PHE A 379 8.09 3.74 -14.38
N ILE A 380 6.77 3.59 -14.23
CA ILE A 380 6.15 2.37 -13.70
C ILE A 380 6.46 1.15 -14.59
N PHE A 381 6.52 1.33 -15.91
CA PHE A 381 6.89 0.26 -16.83
C PHE A 381 8.34 -0.21 -16.62
N ALA A 382 9.27 0.72 -16.40
CA ALA A 382 10.65 0.37 -16.09
C ALA A 382 10.75 -0.44 -14.79
N GLU A 383 9.99 -0.09 -13.76
CA GLU A 383 9.99 -0.81 -12.47
C GLU A 383 9.67 -2.31 -12.58
N VAL A 384 8.91 -2.71 -13.59
CA VAL A 384 8.48 -4.11 -13.80
C VAL A 384 9.13 -4.82 -14.99
N ASN A 385 9.76 -4.08 -15.92
CA ASN A 385 10.30 -4.63 -17.18
C ASN A 385 11.77 -4.27 -17.48
N ALA A 386 12.48 -3.55 -16.61
CA ALA A 386 13.88 -3.19 -16.87
C ALA A 386 14.80 -4.43 -16.93
N ASP A 387 15.81 -4.36 -17.80
CA ASP A 387 16.92 -5.30 -17.87
C ASP A 387 18.00 -4.89 -16.86
N VAL A 388 18.63 -5.86 -16.19
CA VAL A 388 19.80 -5.61 -15.35
C VAL A 388 21.06 -6.04 -16.11
N VAL A 389 22.06 -5.18 -16.18
CA VAL A 389 23.36 -5.46 -16.80
C VAL A 389 24.46 -5.18 -15.78
N ASP A 390 25.23 -6.22 -15.43
CA ASP A 390 26.37 -6.06 -14.52
C ASP A 390 27.67 -5.92 -15.31
N MET A 391 28.37 -4.82 -15.08
CA MET A 391 29.65 -4.47 -15.70
C MET A 391 30.74 -4.23 -14.65
N VAL A 392 31.94 -4.74 -14.90
CA VAL A 392 33.13 -4.49 -14.09
C VAL A 392 34.07 -3.57 -14.83
N ARG A 393 34.61 -2.56 -14.15
CA ARG A 393 35.72 -1.76 -14.67
C ARG A 393 37.06 -2.43 -14.37
N LEU A 394 37.73 -2.88 -15.41
CA LEU A 394 39.08 -3.45 -15.32
C LEU A 394 40.13 -2.37 -14.96
N PRO A 395 41.31 -2.75 -14.44
CA PRO A 395 42.39 -1.80 -14.10
C PRO A 395 42.86 -0.94 -15.28
N ASN A 396 42.69 -1.42 -16.51
CA ASN A 396 43.02 -0.70 -17.74
C ASN A 396 41.92 0.30 -18.19
N GLY A 397 40.86 0.47 -17.40
CA GLY A 397 39.73 1.37 -17.69
C GLY A 397 38.63 0.75 -18.57
N GLN A 398 38.81 -0.46 -19.08
CA GLN A 398 37.83 -1.15 -19.91
C GLN A 398 36.64 -1.65 -19.07
N LEU A 399 35.41 -1.43 -19.57
CA LEU A 399 34.21 -2.02 -19.00
C LEU A 399 33.96 -3.39 -19.63
N VAL A 400 33.86 -4.42 -18.79
CA VAL A 400 33.56 -5.78 -19.21
C VAL A 400 32.27 -6.23 -18.53
N LYS A 401 31.32 -6.69 -19.32
CA LYS A 401 30.09 -7.30 -18.80
C LYS A 401 30.41 -8.68 -18.21
N PHE A 402 29.94 -8.93 -17.00
CA PHE A 402 30.22 -10.16 -16.26
C PHE A 402 28.96 -10.80 -15.64
N GLY A 403 27.81 -10.14 -15.79
CA GLY A 403 26.51 -10.60 -15.32
C GLY A 403 25.36 -9.88 -16.01
N GLY A 404 24.17 -10.01 -15.44
CA GLY A 404 22.94 -9.41 -15.96
C GLY A 404 21.82 -10.42 -16.21
N SER A 405 20.60 -9.90 -16.30
CA SER A 405 19.37 -10.68 -16.41
C SER A 405 18.26 -9.81 -17.00
N THR A 406 17.54 -10.37 -17.98
CA THR A 406 16.29 -9.82 -18.53
C THR A 406 15.05 -10.29 -17.74
N LYS A 407 15.25 -11.23 -16.80
CA LYS A 407 14.19 -12.01 -16.15
C LYS A 407 13.97 -11.64 -14.69
N SER A 408 14.89 -10.86 -14.14
CA SER A 408 15.04 -10.69 -12.69
C SER A 408 14.06 -9.69 -12.15
N VAL A 409 13.73 -8.65 -12.93
CA VAL A 409 12.90 -7.53 -12.49
C VAL A 409 11.42 -7.86 -12.58
N GLY A 410 10.62 -7.31 -11.67
CA GLY A 410 9.18 -7.30 -11.78
C GLY A 410 8.51 -8.65 -11.51
N ARG A 411 8.79 -9.29 -10.38
CA ARG A 411 8.40 -10.69 -10.15
C ARG A 411 7.35 -10.82 -9.06
N PHE A 412 6.49 -11.84 -9.21
CA PHE A 412 5.45 -12.21 -8.24
C PHE A 412 4.70 -11.00 -7.69
N ILE A 413 4.26 -10.11 -8.59
CA ILE A 413 3.52 -8.91 -8.21
C ILE A 413 2.28 -9.37 -7.46
N SER A 414 2.15 -8.96 -6.20
CA SER A 414 1.26 -9.61 -5.23
C SER A 414 0.34 -8.61 -4.55
N THR A 415 -0.90 -9.05 -4.31
CA THR A 415 -1.89 -8.32 -3.51
C THR A 415 -2.72 -9.30 -2.69
N LYS A 416 -3.46 -8.81 -1.70
CA LYS A 416 -4.35 -9.65 -0.88
C LYS A 416 -5.52 -10.16 -1.73
N ALA A 417 -5.86 -11.43 -1.57
CA ALA A 417 -7.03 -12.00 -2.22
C ALA A 417 -8.33 -11.43 -1.61
N VAL A 418 -9.37 -11.36 -2.45
CA VAL A 418 -10.69 -10.85 -2.04
C VAL A 418 -11.32 -11.84 -1.07
N GLY A 419 -11.67 -11.40 0.14
CA GLY A 419 -12.37 -12.22 1.13
C GLY A 419 -11.54 -13.33 1.76
N SER A 420 -10.22 -13.35 1.56
CA SER A 420 -9.31 -14.31 2.21
C SER A 420 -7.97 -13.65 2.55
N ASP A 421 -7.20 -14.32 3.40
CA ASP A 421 -5.86 -13.95 3.80
C ASP A 421 -4.77 -14.50 2.87
N ASP A 422 -5.16 -15.06 1.72
CA ASP A 422 -4.24 -15.64 0.76
C ASP A 422 -3.59 -14.58 -0.14
N ARG A 423 -2.37 -14.89 -0.57
CA ARG A 423 -1.66 -14.12 -1.60
C ARG A 423 -2.27 -14.36 -2.96
N ARG A 424 -2.63 -13.27 -3.64
CA ARG A 424 -3.00 -13.29 -5.06
C ARG A 424 -1.87 -12.74 -5.92
N ASP A 425 -1.39 -13.55 -6.85
CA ASP A 425 -0.45 -13.13 -7.88
C ASP A 425 -1.18 -12.39 -9.02
N ILE A 426 -0.70 -11.19 -9.33
CA ILE A 426 -1.21 -10.32 -10.39
C ILE A 426 -0.13 -9.93 -11.40
N THR A 427 0.99 -10.66 -11.46
CA THR A 427 2.10 -10.37 -12.41
C THR A 427 1.62 -10.35 -13.86
N HIS A 428 0.70 -11.26 -14.20
CA HIS A 428 0.08 -11.35 -15.52
C HIS A 428 -0.76 -10.11 -15.91
N GLN A 429 -1.11 -9.24 -14.96
CA GLN A 429 -1.81 -7.99 -15.25
C GLN A 429 -0.84 -6.89 -15.68
N TYR A 430 0.45 -7.02 -15.35
CA TYR A 430 1.49 -6.03 -15.62
C TYR A 430 2.36 -6.37 -16.82
N LYS A 431 2.54 -7.67 -17.12
CA LYS A 431 3.36 -8.10 -18.24
C LYS A 431 2.99 -9.49 -18.75
N TYR A 432 3.26 -9.69 -20.04
CA TYR A 432 3.17 -10.98 -20.70
C TYR A 432 4.21 -11.99 -20.15
N PRO A 433 3.95 -13.31 -20.30
CA PRO A 433 4.92 -14.33 -19.94
C PRO A 433 6.25 -14.12 -20.66
N GLU A 434 7.33 -14.25 -19.92
CA GLU A 434 8.66 -14.00 -20.46
C GLU A 434 9.02 -14.99 -21.58
N GLY A 435 9.58 -14.48 -22.67
CA GLY A 435 9.90 -15.28 -23.86
C GLY A 435 8.80 -15.36 -24.91
N SER A 436 7.58 -14.90 -24.58
CA SER A 436 6.43 -14.88 -25.49
C SER A 436 6.62 -13.92 -26.68
N LYS A 437 5.74 -14.03 -27.69
CA LYS A 437 5.79 -13.12 -28.86
C LYS A 437 5.26 -11.74 -28.48
N GLU A 438 4.26 -11.73 -27.61
CA GLU A 438 3.55 -10.58 -27.07
C GLU A 438 4.51 -9.71 -26.24
N GLU A 439 5.28 -10.31 -25.31
CA GLU A 439 6.36 -9.64 -24.59
C GLU A 439 7.27 -8.86 -25.56
N ARG A 440 7.73 -9.53 -26.62
CA ARG A 440 8.67 -8.93 -27.58
C ARG A 440 8.06 -7.76 -28.34
N GLN A 441 6.77 -7.85 -28.65
CA GLN A 441 6.05 -6.77 -29.32
C GLN A 441 5.93 -5.56 -28.38
N VAL A 442 5.56 -5.79 -27.13
CA VAL A 442 5.49 -4.75 -26.08
C VAL A 442 6.85 -4.09 -25.88
N TYR A 443 7.93 -4.86 -25.78
CA TYR A 443 9.29 -4.33 -25.60
C TYR A 443 9.72 -3.48 -26.80
N LYS A 444 9.45 -3.94 -28.04
CA LYS A 444 9.71 -3.15 -29.25
C LYS A 444 8.93 -1.84 -29.27
N LYS A 445 7.65 -1.88 -28.89
CA LYS A 445 6.76 -0.71 -28.83
C LYS A 445 7.24 0.29 -27.77
N ALA A 446 7.70 -0.19 -26.63
CA ALA A 446 8.33 0.57 -25.56
C ALA A 446 9.75 1.08 -25.92
N LYS A 447 10.26 0.81 -27.13
CA LYS A 447 11.64 1.09 -27.56
C LYS A 447 12.71 0.49 -26.63
N HIS A 448 12.37 -0.63 -25.99
CA HIS A 448 13.29 -1.41 -25.18
C HIS A 448 14.26 -2.17 -26.09
N HIS A 449 15.49 -1.67 -26.18
CA HIS A 449 16.56 -2.33 -26.92
C HIS A 449 17.17 -3.44 -26.05
N ASN A 450 16.65 -4.65 -26.17
CA ASN A 450 17.19 -5.88 -25.57
C ASN A 450 18.65 -6.16 -26.01
N LYS A 451 19.63 -5.47 -25.42
CA LYS A 451 21.07 -5.70 -25.69
C LYS A 451 21.57 -7.04 -25.13
N LEU A 452 20.81 -7.67 -24.23
CA LEU A 452 21.18 -8.91 -23.55
C LEU A 452 20.88 -10.19 -24.36
N ARG A 453 19.98 -10.13 -25.35
CA ARG A 453 19.52 -11.31 -26.11
C ARG A 453 20.43 -11.77 -27.25
N GLN A 454 21.61 -11.19 -27.43
CA GLN A 454 22.59 -11.63 -28.44
C GLN A 454 23.48 -12.81 -28.01
N ARG A 455 23.20 -13.49 -26.88
CA ARG A 455 23.86 -14.76 -26.55
C ARG A 455 22.86 -15.91 -26.57
N GLU A 456 22.99 -16.75 -27.59
CA GLU A 456 22.78 -18.20 -27.42
C GLU A 456 23.63 -18.65 -26.21
N GLU A 457 23.24 -19.72 -25.49
CA GLU A 457 24.00 -20.22 -24.33
C GLU A 457 25.45 -20.51 -24.74
N GLU A 458 26.34 -19.53 -24.56
CA GLU A 458 27.73 -19.68 -24.98
C GLU A 458 28.40 -20.76 -24.11
N PRO A 459 29.19 -21.67 -24.72
CA PRO A 459 29.95 -22.66 -23.99
C PRO A 459 30.94 -21.96 -23.05
N GLY A 460 30.85 -22.22 -21.75
CA GLY A 460 31.64 -21.51 -20.74
C GLY A 460 31.33 -21.93 -19.31
N LEU A 461 31.81 -21.14 -18.34
CA LEU A 461 31.53 -21.38 -16.93
C LEU A 461 30.15 -20.85 -16.56
N ARG A 462 29.44 -21.57 -15.70
CA ARG A 462 28.14 -21.20 -15.17
C ARG A 462 28.17 -21.23 -13.65
N LEU A 463 27.84 -20.10 -13.03
CA LEU A 463 27.81 -19.97 -11.58
C LEU A 463 26.37 -19.89 -11.07
N LYS A 464 26.04 -20.63 -10.00
CA LYS A 464 24.73 -20.62 -9.35
C LYS A 464 24.83 -20.75 -7.83
N ILE A 465 23.96 -20.06 -7.10
CA ILE A 465 23.83 -20.21 -5.64
C ILE A 465 22.65 -21.13 -5.29
N LYS A 466 22.95 -22.23 -4.59
CA LYS A 466 22.00 -23.19 -4.01
C LYS A 466 21.94 -22.98 -2.49
N LEU A 467 20.76 -23.18 -1.92
CA LEU A 467 20.49 -22.95 -0.50
C LEU A 467 20.23 -24.28 0.20
N ALA A 468 20.64 -24.40 1.46
CA ALA A 468 20.16 -25.44 2.34
C ALA A 468 18.67 -25.26 2.67
N LYS A 469 18.07 -26.31 3.23
CA LYS A 469 16.72 -26.26 3.81
C LYS A 469 16.82 -25.67 5.23
N ASN A 470 15.80 -24.89 5.61
CA ASN A 470 15.63 -24.29 6.94
C ASN A 470 16.76 -23.32 7.31
N MET A 471 16.48 -22.02 7.22
CA MET A 471 17.45 -20.97 7.55
C MET A 471 16.77 -20.05 8.55
N THR A 472 16.84 -20.40 9.84
CA THR A 472 16.12 -19.68 10.90
C THR A 472 17.07 -18.69 11.58
N GLU A 473 16.55 -17.53 11.97
CA GLU A 473 17.32 -16.60 12.79
C GLU A 473 17.68 -17.26 14.13
N GLY A 474 18.96 -17.22 14.51
CA GLY A 474 19.48 -17.92 15.69
C GLY A 474 20.20 -19.25 15.42
N SER A 475 20.06 -19.85 14.23
CA SER A 475 20.71 -21.14 13.90
C SER A 475 21.86 -21.00 12.92
N ASP A 476 22.91 -21.80 13.08
CA ASP A 476 23.95 -21.97 12.05
C ASP A 476 23.37 -22.69 10.82
N PHE A 477 23.72 -22.24 9.62
CA PHE A 477 23.34 -22.90 8.38
C PHE A 477 24.41 -22.78 7.29
N GLU A 478 24.30 -23.59 6.24
CA GLU A 478 25.27 -23.64 5.15
C GLU A 478 24.61 -23.29 3.81
N VAL A 479 25.32 -22.54 2.98
CA VAL A 479 24.92 -22.20 1.61
C VAL A 479 26.03 -22.58 0.64
N PHE A 480 25.67 -22.87 -0.61
CA PHE A 480 26.62 -23.44 -1.58
C PHE A 480 26.57 -22.68 -2.89
N ALA A 481 27.73 -22.30 -3.41
CA ALA A 481 27.87 -21.81 -4.76
C ALA A 481 28.43 -22.94 -5.66
N VAL A 482 27.78 -23.17 -6.80
CA VAL A 482 28.10 -24.25 -7.76
C VAL A 482 28.60 -23.63 -9.04
N LEU A 483 29.84 -23.99 -9.41
CA LEU A 483 30.49 -23.61 -10.64
C LEU A 483 30.51 -24.81 -11.58
N THR A 484 29.84 -24.69 -12.73
CA THR A 484 29.77 -25.74 -13.76
C THR A 484 30.57 -25.31 -14.98
N ASN A 485 31.36 -26.20 -15.56
CA ASN A 485 32.09 -25.94 -16.79
C ASN A 485 31.42 -26.62 -17.99
N ASN A 486 30.77 -25.83 -18.84
CA ASN A 486 30.16 -26.30 -20.09
C ASN A 486 31.10 -26.10 -21.29
N GLY A 487 32.34 -25.67 -21.07
CA GLY A 487 33.36 -25.58 -22.10
C GLY A 487 34.01 -26.93 -22.37
N MET A 488 34.82 -27.01 -23.43
CA MET A 488 35.51 -28.24 -23.83
C MET A 488 36.82 -28.49 -23.06
N GLU A 489 37.36 -27.46 -22.39
CA GLU A 489 38.66 -27.51 -21.69
C GLU A 489 38.49 -27.29 -20.19
N ALA A 490 39.40 -27.85 -19.40
CA ALA A 490 39.48 -27.59 -17.97
C ALA A 490 39.85 -26.13 -17.71
N LYS A 491 39.18 -25.49 -16.74
CA LYS A 491 39.41 -24.10 -16.38
C LYS A 491 39.82 -24.00 -14.92
N THR A 492 40.94 -23.34 -14.65
CA THR A 492 41.34 -22.97 -13.29
C THR A 492 40.86 -21.56 -12.97
N CYS A 493 40.08 -21.41 -11.90
CA CYS A 493 39.50 -20.13 -11.52
C CYS A 493 39.69 -19.86 -10.03
N MET A 494 39.79 -18.58 -9.69
CA MET A 494 39.61 -18.16 -8.31
C MET A 494 38.11 -18.12 -8.03
N PHE A 495 37.69 -18.66 -6.91
CA PHE A 495 36.30 -18.68 -6.49
C PHE A 495 36.17 -17.97 -5.14
N LEU A 496 35.31 -16.96 -5.08
CA LEU A 496 35.04 -16.17 -3.90
C LEU A 496 33.55 -16.22 -3.59
N PHE A 497 33.20 -16.34 -2.32
CA PHE A 497 31.81 -16.40 -1.87
C PHE A 497 31.62 -15.57 -0.60
N PHE A 498 30.72 -14.59 -0.67
CA PHE A 498 30.47 -13.61 0.39
C PHE A 498 29.03 -13.70 0.87
N ALA A 499 28.83 -13.35 2.14
CA ALA A 499 27.53 -13.05 2.71
C ALA A 499 27.57 -11.68 3.39
N THR A 500 26.57 -10.86 3.09
CA THR A 500 26.44 -9.49 3.61
C THR A 500 25.03 -9.32 4.16
N ALA A 501 24.89 -8.81 5.37
CA ALA A 501 23.58 -8.42 5.88
C ALA A 501 23.09 -7.18 5.11
N VAL A 502 21.85 -7.20 4.61
CA VAL A 502 21.35 -6.11 3.75
C VAL A 502 19.96 -5.65 4.19
N GLY A 503 19.68 -4.36 4.10
CA GLY A 503 18.31 -3.86 4.23
C GLY A 503 17.47 -4.21 2.99
N TYR A 504 16.14 -4.19 3.10
CA TYR A 504 15.25 -4.49 1.96
C TYR A 504 15.46 -3.56 0.74
N ASN A 505 15.97 -2.34 0.96
CA ASN A 505 16.23 -1.33 -0.06
C ASN A 505 17.55 -1.53 -0.83
N GLY A 506 18.27 -2.62 -0.57
CA GLY A 506 19.55 -2.89 -1.22
C GLY A 506 20.72 -2.06 -0.66
N ARG A 507 20.58 -1.41 0.51
CA ARG A 507 21.73 -0.84 1.22
C ARG A 507 22.50 -1.97 1.89
N ALA A 508 23.77 -2.11 1.53
CA ALA A 508 24.69 -3.05 2.13
C ALA A 508 24.95 -2.68 3.59
N GLY A 509 24.75 -3.65 4.49
CA GLY A 509 25.25 -3.63 5.87
C GLY A 509 26.62 -4.30 5.94
N GLU A 510 26.92 -4.92 7.08
CA GLU A 510 28.22 -5.54 7.33
C GLU A 510 28.32 -6.97 6.77
N HIS A 511 29.56 -7.40 6.51
CA HIS A 511 29.85 -8.76 6.07
C HIS A 511 29.71 -9.74 7.21
N CYS A 512 29.07 -10.88 6.94
CA CYS A 512 28.82 -11.92 7.94
C CYS A 512 29.30 -13.32 7.50
N GLY A 513 29.95 -13.43 6.33
CA GLY A 513 30.55 -14.67 5.89
C GLY A 513 31.46 -14.50 4.67
N TYR A 514 32.55 -15.27 4.64
CA TYR A 514 33.50 -15.30 3.52
C TYR A 514 34.09 -16.70 3.34
N ALA A 515 34.16 -17.15 2.09
CA ALA A 515 34.88 -18.35 1.70
C ALA A 515 35.60 -18.10 0.36
N SER A 516 36.78 -18.69 0.19
CA SER A 516 37.50 -18.63 -1.08
C SER A 516 38.27 -19.90 -1.35
N ASP A 517 38.32 -20.30 -2.62
CA ASP A 517 39.11 -21.44 -3.06
C ASP A 517 39.64 -21.23 -4.49
N LYS A 518 40.78 -21.84 -4.79
CA LYS A 518 41.33 -21.91 -6.14
C LYS A 518 41.00 -23.28 -6.71
N VAL A 519 40.08 -23.31 -7.67
CA VAL A 519 39.48 -24.56 -8.14
C VAL A 519 39.76 -24.77 -9.61
N GLU A 520 40.18 -26.00 -9.95
CA GLU A 520 40.15 -26.50 -11.31
C GLU A 520 38.81 -27.20 -11.57
N VAL A 521 38.09 -26.75 -12.60
CA VAL A 521 36.81 -27.31 -13.01
C VAL A 521 37.00 -28.01 -14.37
N PRO A 522 37.06 -29.35 -14.39
CA PRO A 522 37.17 -30.11 -15.63
C PRO A 522 35.97 -29.87 -16.56
N SER A 523 36.17 -30.14 -17.85
CA SER A 523 35.11 -30.06 -18.87
C SER A 523 33.92 -30.95 -18.49
N GLY A 524 32.71 -30.39 -18.50
CA GLY A 524 31.48 -31.08 -18.14
C GLY A 524 31.25 -31.31 -16.64
N GLU A 525 32.21 -30.94 -15.77
CA GLU A 525 32.08 -31.14 -14.33
C GLU A 525 31.56 -29.90 -13.58
N GLU A 526 31.12 -30.13 -12.33
CA GLU A 526 30.81 -29.08 -11.37
C GLU A 526 31.73 -29.13 -10.14
N ARG A 527 31.97 -27.96 -9.57
CA ARG A 527 32.65 -27.78 -8.29
C ARG A 527 31.82 -26.91 -7.38
N ARG A 528 31.93 -27.14 -6.08
CA ARG A 528 31.08 -26.53 -5.06
C ARG A 528 31.95 -25.83 -4.03
N LEU A 529 31.59 -24.61 -3.69
CA LEU A 529 32.17 -23.88 -2.56
C LEU A 529 31.08 -23.65 -1.53
N SER A 530 31.31 -24.22 -0.34
CA SER A 530 30.46 -24.05 0.83
C SER A 530 30.80 -22.76 1.57
N LEU A 531 29.78 -22.11 2.10
CA LEU A 531 29.91 -21.02 3.06
C LEU A 531 29.01 -21.34 4.26
N LYS A 532 29.64 -21.54 5.42
CA LYS A 532 28.95 -21.70 6.70
C LYS A 532 28.66 -20.31 7.27
N LEU A 533 27.40 -20.06 7.61
CA LEU A 533 26.93 -18.85 8.26
C LEU A 533 26.58 -19.19 9.71
N GLU A 534 27.38 -18.65 10.62
CA GLU A 534 27.26 -18.90 12.06
C GLU A 534 26.58 -17.71 12.73
N TYR A 535 25.70 -17.99 13.69
CA TYR A 535 24.93 -16.92 14.36
C TYR A 535 25.83 -15.87 15.03
N GLU A 536 26.99 -16.28 15.55
CA GLU A 536 27.99 -15.39 16.12
C GLU A 536 28.46 -14.28 15.14
N HIS A 537 28.48 -14.57 13.84
CA HIS A 537 28.93 -13.63 12.81
C HIS A 537 27.80 -12.77 12.24
N TYR A 538 26.59 -13.30 12.07
CA TYR A 538 25.49 -12.54 11.46
C TYR A 538 24.51 -11.93 12.48
N GLY A 539 24.43 -12.45 13.70
CA GLY A 539 23.40 -12.07 14.68
C GLY A 539 23.44 -10.61 15.12
N SER A 540 24.63 -10.00 15.18
CA SER A 540 24.80 -8.59 15.56
C SER A 540 24.54 -7.61 14.41
N VAL A 541 24.59 -8.08 13.16
CA VAL A 541 24.53 -7.23 11.96
C VAL A 541 23.25 -7.41 11.15
N ILE A 542 22.49 -8.49 11.39
CA ILE A 542 21.27 -8.78 10.66
C ILE A 542 20.19 -7.74 10.94
N PRO A 543 19.60 -7.10 9.92
CA PRO A 543 18.52 -6.14 10.12
C PRO A 543 17.21 -6.84 10.46
N SER A 544 16.21 -6.08 10.93
CA SER A 544 14.88 -6.61 11.27
C SER A 544 14.16 -7.28 10.10
N ASP A 545 14.54 -6.98 8.86
CA ASP A 545 14.00 -7.63 7.65
C ASP A 545 14.58 -9.04 7.41
N ARG A 546 15.58 -9.46 8.19
CA ARG A 546 16.21 -10.80 8.14
C ARG A 546 16.83 -11.16 6.80
N LEU A 547 17.33 -10.17 6.08
CA LEU A 547 17.86 -10.32 4.73
C LEU A 547 19.38 -10.43 4.73
N ILE A 548 19.89 -11.46 4.05
CA ILE A 548 21.32 -11.65 3.77
C ILE A 548 21.50 -11.80 2.26
N GLN A 549 22.40 -11.02 1.69
CA GLN A 549 22.79 -11.14 0.30
C GLN A 549 24.00 -12.06 0.18
N LEU A 550 23.86 -13.06 -0.68
CA LEU A 550 24.92 -13.99 -1.05
C LEU A 550 25.47 -13.58 -2.41
N SER A 551 26.79 -13.35 -2.49
CA SER A 551 27.46 -12.97 -3.74
C SER A 551 28.61 -13.91 -4.00
N ALA A 552 28.51 -14.67 -5.09
CA ALA A 552 29.51 -15.60 -5.55
C ALA A 552 30.18 -15.03 -6.80
N ILE A 553 31.51 -14.99 -6.81
CA ILE A 553 32.30 -14.45 -7.93
C ILE A 553 33.37 -15.46 -8.30
N THR A 554 33.51 -15.71 -9.59
CA THR A 554 34.65 -16.47 -10.10
C THR A 554 35.30 -15.76 -11.26
N PHE A 555 36.63 -15.86 -11.33
CA PHE A 555 37.39 -15.27 -12.42
C PHE A 555 38.60 -16.09 -12.80
N ASN A 556 38.91 -16.07 -14.09
CA ASN A 556 40.13 -16.61 -14.66
C ASN A 556 41.01 -15.44 -15.15
N LYS A 557 42.14 -15.21 -14.46
CA LYS A 557 43.07 -14.13 -14.80
C LYS A 557 43.69 -14.28 -16.19
N GLN A 558 43.87 -15.50 -16.69
CA GLN A 558 44.51 -15.78 -17.98
C GLN A 558 43.57 -15.50 -19.15
N ALA A 559 42.29 -15.86 -18.99
CA ALA A 559 41.26 -15.70 -20.03
C ALA A 559 40.47 -14.39 -19.92
N VAL A 560 40.68 -13.59 -18.86
CA VAL A 560 39.91 -12.36 -18.56
C VAL A 560 38.40 -12.65 -18.52
N GLU A 561 38.03 -13.82 -18.00
CA GLU A 561 36.64 -14.23 -17.83
C GLU A 561 36.20 -13.98 -16.38
N TYR A 562 35.04 -13.35 -16.21
CA TYR A 562 34.43 -13.03 -14.92
C TYR A 562 32.98 -13.51 -14.92
N TYR A 563 32.57 -14.15 -13.84
CA TYR A 563 31.21 -14.59 -13.63
C TYR A 563 30.76 -14.24 -12.21
N LYS A 564 29.54 -13.73 -12.09
CA LYS A 564 28.90 -13.40 -10.81
C LYS A 564 27.55 -14.08 -10.71
N ALA A 565 27.22 -14.52 -9.51
CA ALA A 565 25.88 -14.94 -9.16
C ALA A 565 25.53 -14.32 -7.80
N GLU A 566 24.34 -13.74 -7.71
CA GLU A 566 23.83 -13.16 -6.47
C GLU A 566 22.50 -13.77 -6.09
N LYS A 567 22.24 -13.79 -4.79
CA LYS A 567 20.99 -14.28 -4.24
C LYS A 567 20.74 -13.71 -2.86
N THR A 568 19.63 -13.01 -2.69
CA THR A 568 19.16 -12.62 -1.36
C THR A 568 18.39 -13.77 -0.72
N ILE A 569 18.67 -14.02 0.55
CA ILE A 569 17.94 -14.96 1.41
C ILE A 569 17.23 -14.20 2.52
N VAL A 570 16.07 -14.74 2.95
CA VAL A 570 15.32 -14.29 4.12
C VAL A 570 15.43 -15.39 5.17
N LEU A 571 15.84 -15.05 6.39
CA LEU A 571 15.79 -16.01 7.49
C LEU A 571 14.37 -16.13 8.03
N ASP A 572 13.98 -17.36 8.37
CA ASP A 572 12.68 -17.69 8.94
C ASP A 572 12.52 -17.02 10.31
N GLU A 573 11.34 -16.47 10.54
CA GLU A 573 10.98 -15.80 11.79
C GLU A 573 10.33 -16.75 12.80
N PRO A 574 10.56 -16.55 14.11
CA PRO A 574 9.84 -17.30 15.12
C PRO A 574 8.34 -17.00 15.05
N GLU A 575 7.52 -18.01 15.25
CA GLU A 575 6.06 -17.85 15.26
C GLU A 575 5.57 -17.34 16.62
N ILE A 576 4.54 -16.49 16.59
CA ILE A 576 3.75 -16.16 17.78
C ILE A 576 2.46 -16.96 17.71
N GLU A 577 2.27 -17.85 18.66
CA GLU A 577 1.00 -18.55 18.88
C GLU A 577 0.03 -17.60 19.59
N ILE A 578 -1.17 -17.45 19.01
CA ILE A 578 -2.24 -16.60 19.54
C ILE A 578 -3.44 -17.49 19.83
N LYS A 579 -3.90 -17.52 21.07
CA LYS A 579 -5.05 -18.32 21.49
C LYS A 579 -6.07 -17.47 22.24
N LEU A 580 -7.28 -17.41 21.70
CA LEU A 580 -8.42 -16.74 22.35
C LEU A 580 -9.08 -17.70 23.34
N LEU A 581 -9.30 -17.24 24.57
CA LEU A 581 -9.97 -17.99 25.63
C LEU A 581 -11.41 -17.52 25.78
N GLY A 582 -12.32 -18.23 25.12
CA GLY A 582 -13.75 -17.93 25.13
C GLY A 582 -14.26 -17.37 23.80
N GLU A 583 -15.57 -17.10 23.74
CA GLU A 583 -16.18 -16.45 22.58
C GLU A 583 -16.11 -14.93 22.72
N ALA A 584 -15.81 -14.23 21.62
CA ALA A 584 -15.83 -12.78 21.60
C ALA A 584 -17.27 -12.25 21.55
N GLN A 585 -17.68 -11.52 22.58
CA GLN A 585 -18.98 -10.83 22.68
C GLN A 585 -18.76 -9.36 23.00
N VAL A 586 -19.64 -8.50 22.49
CA VAL A 586 -19.54 -7.04 22.72
C VAL A 586 -19.65 -6.73 24.22
N ASN A 587 -18.76 -5.86 24.70
CA ASN A 587 -18.65 -5.40 26.08
C ASN A 587 -18.38 -6.51 27.12
N GLN A 588 -17.96 -7.70 26.70
CA GLN A 588 -17.53 -8.78 27.59
C GLN A 588 -16.01 -8.94 27.58
N ALA A 589 -15.45 -9.25 28.76
CA ALA A 589 -14.03 -9.51 28.90
C ALA A 589 -13.65 -10.80 28.16
N LEU A 590 -12.62 -10.70 27.32
CA LEU A 590 -12.02 -11.79 26.56
C LEU A 590 -10.52 -11.83 26.88
N THR A 591 -9.99 -13.02 27.10
CA THR A 591 -8.55 -13.21 27.34
C THR A 591 -7.88 -13.78 26.11
N VAL A 592 -6.70 -13.24 25.77
CA VAL A 592 -5.79 -13.83 24.79
C VAL A 592 -4.52 -14.32 25.46
N GLU A 593 -4.11 -15.54 25.12
CA GLU A 593 -2.80 -16.11 25.45
C GLU A 593 -1.87 -15.96 24.26
N LEU A 594 -0.69 -15.40 24.51
CA LEU A 594 0.37 -15.17 23.52
C LEU A 594 1.60 -15.96 23.93
N THR A 595 2.12 -16.78 23.00
CA THR A 595 3.34 -17.57 23.22
C THR A 595 4.34 -17.36 22.09
N LEU A 596 5.60 -17.12 22.43
CA LEU A 596 6.72 -17.11 21.48
C LEU A 596 7.90 -17.90 22.05
N LEU A 597 8.43 -18.84 21.26
CA LEU A 597 9.66 -19.57 21.62
C LEU A 597 10.88 -18.72 21.24
N ASN A 598 11.82 -18.49 22.16
CA ASN A 598 13.09 -17.84 21.85
C ASN A 598 13.96 -18.76 20.96
N PRO A 599 14.19 -18.43 19.68
CA PRO A 599 15.00 -19.25 18.77
C PRO A 599 16.50 -18.97 18.92
N LEU A 600 16.90 -17.92 19.65
CA LEU A 600 18.29 -17.49 19.71
C LEU A 600 19.11 -18.32 20.72
N PRO A 601 20.41 -18.52 20.47
CA PRO A 601 21.33 -19.17 21.40
C PRO A 601 21.73 -18.26 22.57
N GLU A 602 21.04 -17.13 22.75
CA GLU A 602 21.24 -16.17 23.83
C GLU A 602 19.92 -15.68 24.43
N ALA A 603 20.00 -15.09 25.62
CA ALA A 603 18.83 -14.54 26.30
C ALA A 603 18.34 -13.25 25.64
N LEU A 604 17.01 -13.07 25.64
CA LEU A 604 16.32 -11.87 25.19
C LEU A 604 16.06 -10.95 26.38
N GLN A 605 16.33 -9.66 26.21
CA GLN A 605 16.07 -8.60 27.18
C GLN A 605 14.97 -7.67 26.66
N ASP A 606 14.40 -6.84 27.56
CA ASP A 606 13.39 -5.83 27.22
C ASP A 606 12.20 -6.38 26.40
N CYS A 607 11.82 -7.62 26.69
CA CYS A 607 10.78 -8.32 25.95
C CYS A 607 9.42 -7.67 26.16
N SER A 608 8.63 -7.57 25.10
CA SER A 608 7.27 -7.06 25.15
C SER A 608 6.39 -7.67 24.07
N PHE A 609 5.16 -8.01 24.47
CA PHE A 609 4.05 -8.22 23.55
C PHE A 609 3.24 -6.93 23.45
N THR A 610 2.96 -6.49 22.24
CA THR A 610 2.00 -5.41 21.96
C THR A 610 0.90 -5.99 21.08
N MET A 611 -0.35 -5.74 21.43
CA MET A 611 -1.49 -6.12 20.60
C MET A 611 -2.37 -4.92 20.29
N ASP A 612 -2.96 -4.93 19.10
CA ASP A 612 -3.84 -3.87 18.60
C ASP A 612 -4.92 -4.47 17.69
N GLY A 613 -6.12 -3.91 17.74
CA GLY A 613 -7.24 -4.42 16.96
C GLY A 613 -8.41 -3.45 16.97
N VAL A 614 -8.94 -3.18 15.78
CA VAL A 614 -10.05 -2.25 15.64
C VAL A 614 -11.30 -2.83 16.27
N GLY A 615 -11.91 -2.08 17.18
CA GLY A 615 -13.03 -2.56 17.99
C GLY A 615 -12.64 -3.55 19.08
N LEU A 616 -11.34 -3.78 19.33
CA LEU A 616 -10.82 -4.68 20.38
C LEU A 616 -10.04 -3.94 21.49
N THR A 617 -9.31 -2.89 21.12
CA THR A 617 -8.35 -2.21 22.02
C THR A 617 -8.68 -0.74 22.27
N ASP A 618 -9.91 -0.30 21.96
CA ASP A 618 -10.37 1.10 22.11
C ASP A 618 -9.41 2.16 21.54
N GLY A 619 -8.74 1.83 20.44
CA GLY A 619 -7.81 2.71 19.73
C GLY A 619 -6.46 2.92 20.42
N LYS A 620 -6.11 2.09 21.42
CA LYS A 620 -4.79 2.13 22.09
C LYS A 620 -4.18 0.73 22.15
N PRO A 621 -2.99 0.52 21.55
CA PRO A 621 -2.29 -0.76 21.65
C PRO A 621 -2.04 -1.14 23.11
N ILE A 622 -2.35 -2.39 23.46
CA ILE A 622 -2.12 -2.93 24.80
C ILE A 622 -0.73 -3.57 24.81
N THR A 623 0.17 -3.06 25.66
CA THR A 623 1.54 -3.57 25.76
C THR A 623 1.77 -4.27 27.09
N ARG A 624 2.25 -5.52 27.03
CA ARG A 624 2.74 -6.28 28.18
C ARG A 624 4.25 -6.43 28.10
N LYS A 625 4.97 -5.80 29.04
CA LYS A 625 6.42 -5.92 29.18
C LYS A 625 6.79 -7.03 30.16
N TYR A 626 7.92 -7.70 29.91
CA TYR A 626 8.54 -8.63 30.84
C TYR A 626 9.57 -7.90 31.69
N ALA A 627 9.60 -8.21 32.99
CA ALA A 627 10.61 -7.67 33.91
C ALA A 627 11.92 -8.47 33.87
N ASN A 628 11.83 -9.75 33.55
CA ASN A 628 12.97 -10.67 33.52
C ASN A 628 13.34 -11.02 32.08
N SER A 629 14.60 -11.39 31.89
CA SER A 629 15.10 -11.89 30.62
C SER A 629 14.50 -13.24 30.26
N ILE A 630 14.28 -13.49 28.97
CA ILE A 630 13.84 -14.78 28.47
C ILE A 630 15.06 -15.59 28.07
N THR A 631 15.33 -16.69 28.76
CA THR A 631 16.53 -17.52 28.53
C THR A 631 16.45 -18.27 27.20
N THR A 632 17.57 -18.88 26.80
CA THR A 632 17.66 -19.64 25.55
C THR A 632 16.64 -20.76 25.51
N VAL A 633 15.97 -20.95 24.36
CA VAL A 633 15.02 -22.06 24.13
C VAL A 633 13.90 -22.13 25.18
N THR A 634 13.49 -20.97 25.70
CA THR A 634 12.33 -20.85 26.61
C THR A 634 11.22 -20.00 25.99
N GLU A 635 10.00 -20.21 26.47
CA GLU A 635 8.80 -19.56 25.94
C GLU A 635 8.51 -18.24 26.67
N ALA A 636 8.31 -17.18 25.90
CA ALA A 636 7.67 -15.96 26.33
C ALA A 636 6.15 -16.17 26.38
N LYS A 637 5.52 -16.08 27.55
CA LYS A 637 4.06 -16.22 27.71
C LYS A 637 3.41 -14.98 28.32
N ALA A 638 2.39 -14.45 27.65
CA ALA A 638 1.55 -13.38 28.17
C ALA A 638 0.08 -13.76 28.10
N SER A 639 -0.67 -13.38 29.13
CA SER A 639 -2.13 -13.42 29.15
C SER A 639 -2.63 -11.99 29.29
N ILE A 640 -3.49 -11.55 28.37
CA ILE A 640 -3.97 -10.17 28.31
C ILE A 640 -5.49 -10.19 28.15
N GLU A 641 -6.18 -9.46 29.01
CA GLU A 641 -7.64 -9.27 28.96
C GLU A 641 -7.98 -7.98 28.21
N PHE A 642 -9.02 -8.04 27.38
CA PHE A 642 -9.58 -6.91 26.63
C PHE A 642 -11.08 -7.10 26.40
N SER A 643 -11.80 -6.04 26.05
CA SER A 643 -13.26 -6.09 25.84
C SER A 643 -13.60 -5.56 24.45
N PRO A 644 -14.14 -6.38 23.54
CA PRO A 644 -14.58 -5.94 22.22
C PRO A 644 -15.70 -4.89 22.31
N SER A 645 -15.65 -3.84 21.49
CA SER A 645 -16.60 -2.71 21.53
C SER A 645 -17.56 -2.63 20.35
N SER A 646 -17.39 -3.45 19.31
CA SER A 646 -18.31 -3.49 18.16
C SER A 646 -18.48 -4.90 17.59
N VAL A 647 -19.70 -5.22 17.14
CA VAL A 647 -20.04 -6.51 16.51
C VAL A 647 -19.36 -6.62 15.14
N GLY A 648 -18.98 -7.83 14.75
CA GLY A 648 -18.52 -8.14 13.40
C GLY A 648 -17.16 -8.84 13.35
N SER A 649 -16.64 -9.00 12.14
CA SER A 649 -15.32 -9.61 11.92
C SER A 649 -14.24 -8.54 11.96
N THR A 650 -13.24 -8.75 12.82
CA THR A 650 -12.05 -7.90 12.94
C THR A 650 -10.79 -8.76 13.05
N MET A 651 -9.63 -8.12 13.19
CA MET A 651 -8.34 -8.78 13.30
C MET A 651 -7.62 -8.28 14.55
N LEU A 652 -7.12 -9.21 15.35
CA LEU A 652 -6.20 -8.90 16.45
C LEU A 652 -4.77 -9.04 15.93
N LEU A 653 -4.06 -7.93 15.84
CA LEU A 653 -2.64 -7.90 15.50
C LEU A 653 -1.82 -8.06 16.77
N VAL A 654 -0.75 -8.85 16.69
CA VAL A 654 0.21 -9.03 17.77
C VAL A 654 1.61 -8.79 17.25
N ASN A 655 2.41 -8.09 18.04
CA ASN A 655 3.80 -7.82 17.78
C ASN A 655 4.64 -8.17 19.01
N PHE A 656 5.75 -8.88 18.82
CA PHE A 656 6.76 -9.09 19.85
C PHE A 656 8.03 -8.31 19.52
N ASN A 657 8.58 -7.64 20.54
CA ASN A 657 9.88 -6.95 20.48
C ASN A 657 10.74 -7.30 21.69
N SER A 658 12.04 -7.31 21.47
CA SER A 658 13.12 -7.41 22.46
C SER A 658 14.33 -6.59 22.01
N ASP A 659 15.42 -6.65 22.75
CA ASP A 659 16.71 -6.09 22.37
C ASP A 659 17.23 -6.65 21.03
N LYS A 660 17.04 -7.96 20.78
CA LYS A 660 17.59 -8.70 19.64
C LYS A 660 16.55 -9.09 18.59
N LEU A 661 15.43 -9.67 19.01
CA LEU A 661 14.30 -9.99 18.12
C LEU A 661 13.36 -8.79 18.05
N LYS A 662 13.26 -8.20 16.87
CA LYS A 662 12.39 -7.04 16.63
C LYS A 662 11.34 -7.39 15.59
N ARG A 663 10.13 -6.90 15.81
CA ARG A 663 9.01 -6.91 14.84
C ARG A 663 8.55 -8.30 14.42
N ILE A 664 8.52 -9.24 15.36
CA ILE A 664 7.85 -10.52 15.12
C ILE A 664 6.35 -10.23 15.12
N LYS A 665 5.67 -10.52 14.01
CA LYS A 665 4.26 -10.19 13.84
C LYS A 665 3.43 -11.43 13.62
N SER A 666 2.25 -11.45 14.22
CA SER A 666 1.25 -12.46 13.99
C SER A 666 -0.13 -11.83 14.12
N PHE A 667 -1.16 -12.54 13.69
CA PHE A 667 -2.53 -12.07 13.78
C PHE A 667 -3.50 -13.24 13.92
N ILE A 668 -4.69 -12.93 14.43
CA ILE A 668 -5.81 -13.86 14.42
C ILE A 668 -7.09 -13.10 14.03
N ASN A 669 -7.95 -13.74 13.24
CA ASN A 669 -9.27 -13.21 12.93
C ASN A 669 -10.21 -13.43 14.13
N VAL A 670 -10.93 -12.39 14.52
CA VAL A 670 -11.86 -12.39 15.65
C VAL A 670 -13.25 -12.06 15.14
N VAL A 671 -14.21 -12.94 15.40
CA VAL A 671 -15.63 -12.71 15.09
C VAL A 671 -16.35 -12.37 16.39
N ILE A 672 -16.78 -11.12 16.52
CA ILE A 672 -17.43 -10.58 17.71
C ILE A 672 -18.94 -10.70 17.53
N LYS A 673 -19.60 -11.39 18.45
CA LYS A 673 -21.07 -11.54 18.52
C LYS A 673 -21.68 -10.43 19.39
N GLU A 674 -22.99 -10.25 19.27
CA GLU A 674 -23.77 -9.38 20.16
C GLU A 674 -23.65 -9.78 21.64
#